data_AF-A0A6N7DVJ6-F1
#
_entry.id   AF-A0A6N7DVJ6-F1
#
_cell.length_a   1.000
_cell.length_b   1.000
_cell.length_c   1.000
_cell.angle_alpha   90.00
_cell.angle_beta   90.00
_cell.angle_gamma   90.00
#
_symmetry.space_group_name_H-M   'P 1'
#
loop_
_entity.id
_entity.type
_entity.pdbx_description
1 polymer ?
#
loop_
_entity_poly.entity_id
_entity_poly.type
_entity_poly.pdbx_seq_one_letter_code
_entity_poly.pdbx_strand_id
1 'polypeptide(L)'
;MIKRSLKAKVTAISIIVGLIVATLVGVAMYFILVKPVESRVQENLIKDSDIFIEHQIEQKSQVGVAGATAFSLAPNIINALGVEDRDSLVPFFKGIKAGYAKKTNYKNIGVQLITFDGRSLIKTWDMNSYGKNVSNSPIIKKAMEDKQAFGMLAVGDRGVGIISVAPIFDGEDFSGLVTFVQGLASVAKNYVKMEHGMWVMLVDRRYIQKHYGSMPVIDKNEAVDKNYILASNRWFPKDSVDLLKKVYEPIDGKQTTFYIKDNHVIMDLPVLDVTGEVMGRHMFMLPASFYYGPLAEAKKAAWLSLAGVMIGIFILAFALVVAINKMVVNPLARMQKTTDEIMKSGDFSIRVDVTSEDEVGRTALAVNDLLSQVGDALKKANGTISAIAAGDFSKRIEGDYHGDLNALKNGMNQSIDNIADVIKQIATVMDEMKRGHFDVQLQNTASGEYYRIIDSAQQTMTVTNSVIYNVNQVMESMHQGNFGARVDVEAHGELRRLKDSINSSLDSLNKAMSDITRIVVAQSEGDLTQLISTDYPGELGRLRDAVNQSVEKLSAIVGQVIEASDVVNTASQEVAQGALDLSSRVQRQAAALEQTSASMEEMNAAVQNNSSNSVQVSGVVQKVQSDSSQANDVMHQTIDAMNAIQESSHKISDIVTLIDGIAFQTNLLALNAAVEAARAGEHGRGFAVVAGEVRSLAQKSAEAAKNITSLINESVDRINQGTKLATESGQVLEGITEQVESVASMIRQIAQASEEQAKGVEQVHQAMNDLDSATQQNAALVEQTSAAAESMSEQAVSLSHNIAFFKTNKTHLTKAETPKLEAKPKSEPAKRIEAKKEQVQAKPKAQEAKPAAKPEAKPAAPKESEAIVSPLHGKPAKADDEWEDF
;
A
#
# COMPACT_ATOMS: atom_id res chain seq x y z
N MET A 1 -72.87 -31.22 -34.37
CA MET A 1 -71.69 -30.68 -33.67
C MET A 1 -72.07 -29.36 -32.99
N ILE A 2 -71.75 -29.23 -31.71
CA ILE A 2 -72.45 -28.41 -30.72
C ILE A 2 -72.66 -26.96 -31.18
N LYS A 3 -73.93 -26.55 -31.39
CA LYS A 3 -74.38 -25.16 -31.57
C LYS A 3 -74.11 -24.37 -30.28
N ARG A 4 -72.86 -23.97 -30.04
CA ARG A 4 -72.50 -23.06 -28.94
C ARG A 4 -72.99 -21.65 -29.29
N SER A 5 -73.66 -21.00 -28.34
CA SER A 5 -74.24 -19.65 -28.52
C SER A 5 -73.16 -18.63 -28.92
N LEU A 6 -73.57 -17.53 -29.56
CA LEU A 6 -72.67 -16.44 -29.98
C LEU A 6 -71.73 -16.01 -28.84
N LYS A 7 -72.26 -15.99 -27.60
CA LYS A 7 -71.52 -15.75 -26.35
C LYS A 7 -70.30 -16.67 -26.19
N ALA A 8 -70.47 -17.97 -26.42
CA ALA A 8 -69.40 -18.95 -26.24
C ALA A 8 -68.31 -18.91 -27.34
N LYS A 9 -68.62 -18.39 -28.54
CA LYS A 9 -67.63 -18.22 -29.62
C LYS A 9 -66.74 -16.99 -29.41
N VAL A 10 -67.33 -15.87 -28.99
CA VAL A 10 -66.60 -14.62 -28.72
C VAL A 10 -65.64 -14.80 -27.54
N THR A 11 -66.09 -15.42 -26.44
CA THR A 11 -65.23 -15.66 -25.28
C THR A 11 -64.04 -16.57 -25.60
N ALA A 12 -64.22 -17.58 -26.48
CA ALA A 12 -63.15 -18.50 -26.84
C ALA A 12 -62.03 -17.84 -27.68
N ILE A 13 -62.36 -16.96 -28.63
CA ILE A 13 -61.38 -16.31 -29.51
C ILE A 13 -60.55 -15.27 -28.73
N SER A 14 -61.20 -14.48 -27.86
CA SER A 14 -60.50 -13.47 -27.04
C SER A 14 -59.51 -14.08 -26.04
N ILE A 15 -59.81 -15.25 -25.47
CA ILE A 15 -58.90 -15.96 -24.56
C ILE A 15 -57.67 -16.48 -25.31
N ILE A 16 -57.83 -16.98 -26.54
CA ILE A 16 -56.73 -17.54 -27.34
C ILE A 16 -55.73 -16.44 -27.76
N VAL A 17 -56.22 -15.29 -28.22
CA VAL A 17 -55.34 -14.16 -28.64
C VAL A 17 -54.58 -13.59 -27.44
N GLY A 18 -55.22 -13.44 -26.28
CA GLY A 18 -54.56 -12.98 -25.06
C GLY A 18 -53.45 -13.92 -24.56
N LEU A 19 -53.66 -15.24 -24.65
CA LEU A 19 -52.67 -16.25 -24.29
C LEU A 19 -51.43 -16.22 -25.20
N ILE A 20 -51.61 -16.01 -26.50
CA ILE A 20 -50.50 -15.98 -27.48
C ILE A 20 -49.60 -14.76 -27.26
N VAL A 21 -50.18 -13.57 -27.07
CA VAL A 21 -49.42 -12.32 -26.84
C VAL A 21 -48.67 -12.36 -25.51
N ALA A 22 -49.31 -12.85 -24.44
CA ALA A 22 -48.69 -13.02 -23.12
C ALA A 22 -47.47 -13.96 -23.17
N THR A 23 -47.56 -15.06 -23.93
CA THR A 23 -46.48 -16.04 -24.05
C THR A 23 -45.27 -15.47 -24.82
N LEU A 24 -45.50 -14.71 -25.90
CA LEU A 24 -44.43 -14.10 -26.69
C LEU A 24 -43.65 -13.01 -25.93
N VAL A 25 -44.35 -12.14 -25.18
CA VAL A 25 -43.72 -11.08 -24.37
C VAL A 25 -42.93 -11.67 -23.20
N GLY A 26 -43.45 -12.72 -22.55
CA GLY A 26 -42.77 -13.40 -21.46
C GLY A 26 -41.45 -14.07 -21.86
N VAL A 27 -41.41 -14.70 -23.04
CA VAL A 27 -40.17 -15.30 -23.57
C VAL A 27 -39.13 -14.23 -23.92
N ALA A 28 -39.54 -13.13 -24.56
CA ALA A 28 -38.62 -12.05 -24.93
C ALA A 28 -37.99 -11.35 -23.72
N MET A 29 -38.76 -11.07 -22.67
CA MET A 29 -38.24 -10.43 -21.45
C MET A 29 -37.23 -11.31 -20.69
N TYR A 30 -37.43 -12.63 -20.65
CA TYR A 30 -36.50 -13.55 -19.98
C TYR A 30 -35.08 -13.49 -20.59
N PHE A 31 -34.99 -13.49 -21.93
CA PHE A 31 -33.70 -13.44 -22.62
C PHE A 31 -32.99 -12.09 -22.50
N ILE A 32 -33.74 -10.99 -22.37
CA ILE A 32 -33.18 -9.62 -22.29
C ILE A 32 -32.71 -9.27 -20.87
N LEU A 33 -33.44 -9.68 -19.84
CA LEU A 33 -33.18 -9.23 -18.45
C LEU A 33 -32.37 -10.23 -17.61
N VAL A 34 -32.55 -11.53 -17.78
CA VAL A 34 -31.98 -12.54 -16.86
C VAL A 34 -30.63 -13.07 -17.37
N LYS A 35 -30.54 -13.41 -18.67
CA LYS A 35 -29.34 -13.99 -19.28
C LYS A 35 -28.07 -13.12 -19.15
N PRO A 36 -28.10 -11.78 -19.35
CA PRO A 36 -26.89 -10.96 -19.19
C PRO A 36 -26.44 -10.80 -17.73
N VAL A 37 -27.33 -10.98 -16.76
CA VAL A 37 -26.98 -10.94 -15.32
C VAL A 37 -26.22 -12.19 -14.90
N GLU A 38 -26.61 -13.36 -15.41
CA GLU A 38 -25.91 -14.62 -15.15
C GLU A 38 -24.45 -14.55 -15.59
N SER A 39 -24.18 -14.07 -16.81
CA SER A 39 -22.81 -13.90 -17.30
C SER A 39 -21.99 -12.89 -16.49
N ARG A 40 -22.59 -11.76 -16.10
CA ARG A 40 -21.89 -10.73 -15.31
C ARG A 40 -21.50 -11.23 -13.91
N VAL A 41 -22.34 -12.03 -13.26
CA VAL A 41 -22.01 -12.61 -11.94
C VAL A 41 -20.89 -13.65 -12.06
N GLN A 42 -20.90 -14.49 -13.10
CA GLN A 42 -19.80 -15.44 -13.35
C GLN A 42 -18.48 -14.72 -13.58
N GLU A 43 -18.48 -13.72 -14.47
CA GLU A 43 -17.29 -12.95 -14.82
C GLU A 43 -16.70 -12.21 -13.60
N ASN A 44 -17.56 -11.62 -12.77
CA ASN A 44 -17.14 -10.97 -11.53
C ASN A 44 -16.48 -11.96 -10.56
N LEU A 45 -17.09 -13.12 -10.29
CA LEU A 45 -16.52 -14.10 -9.35
C LEU A 45 -15.15 -14.64 -9.81
N ILE A 46 -14.99 -14.90 -11.11
CA ILE A 46 -13.72 -15.33 -11.70
C ILE A 46 -12.68 -14.22 -11.55
N LYS A 47 -13.05 -12.99 -11.93
CA LYS A 47 -12.18 -11.82 -11.86
C LYS A 47 -11.73 -11.51 -10.44
N ASP A 48 -12.63 -11.57 -9.47
CA ASP A 48 -12.33 -11.32 -8.06
C ASP A 48 -11.36 -12.38 -7.50
N SER A 49 -11.54 -13.65 -7.90
CA SER A 49 -10.65 -14.74 -7.50
C SER A 49 -9.25 -14.63 -8.12
N ASP A 50 -9.19 -14.20 -9.39
CA ASP A 50 -7.95 -13.95 -10.13
C ASP A 50 -7.17 -12.78 -9.51
N ILE A 51 -7.84 -11.64 -9.31
CA ILE A 51 -7.27 -10.46 -8.66
C ILE A 51 -6.74 -10.81 -7.26
N PHE A 52 -7.51 -11.56 -6.47
CA PHE A 52 -7.08 -11.97 -5.14
C PHE A 52 -5.76 -12.74 -5.20
N ILE A 53 -5.66 -13.75 -6.07
CA ILE A 53 -4.49 -14.63 -6.08
C ILE A 53 -3.27 -13.96 -6.69
N GLU A 54 -3.44 -13.19 -7.77
CA GLU A 54 -2.36 -12.39 -8.35
C GLU A 54 -1.81 -11.40 -7.33
N HIS A 55 -2.68 -10.68 -6.63
CA HIS A 55 -2.26 -9.73 -5.61
C HIS A 55 -1.50 -10.40 -4.45
N GLN A 56 -1.98 -11.54 -3.96
CA GLN A 56 -1.31 -12.28 -2.88
C GLN A 56 0.04 -12.88 -3.31
N ILE A 57 0.15 -13.35 -4.55
CA ILE A 57 1.41 -13.86 -5.12
C ILE A 57 2.40 -12.70 -5.31
N GLU A 58 1.96 -11.59 -5.90
CA GLU A 58 2.79 -10.42 -6.18
C GLU A 58 3.35 -9.81 -4.90
N GLN A 59 2.52 -9.58 -3.88
CA GLN A 59 2.98 -9.06 -2.58
C GLN A 59 4.05 -9.94 -1.95
N LYS A 60 3.85 -11.26 -1.98
CA LYS A 60 4.84 -12.21 -1.45
C LYS A 60 6.10 -12.26 -2.31
N SER A 61 5.95 -12.21 -3.63
CA SER A 61 7.05 -12.17 -4.59
C SER A 61 7.96 -10.97 -4.33
N GLN A 62 7.39 -9.78 -4.18
CA GLN A 62 8.14 -8.55 -3.88
C GLN A 62 8.94 -8.66 -2.58
N VAL A 63 8.32 -9.19 -1.52
CA VAL A 63 9.03 -9.43 -0.25
C VAL A 63 10.14 -10.47 -0.43
N GLY A 64 9.88 -11.53 -1.20
CA GLY A 64 10.87 -12.54 -1.51
C GLY A 64 12.04 -12.00 -2.33
N VAL A 65 11.79 -11.10 -3.29
CA VAL A 65 12.82 -10.43 -4.09
C VAL A 65 13.69 -9.57 -3.20
N ALA A 66 13.09 -8.73 -2.35
CA ALA A 66 13.83 -7.93 -1.38
C ALA A 66 14.69 -8.81 -0.45
N GLY A 67 14.14 -9.95 0.01
CA GLY A 67 14.88 -10.93 0.80
C GLY A 67 16.05 -11.56 0.05
N ALA A 68 15.84 -12.00 -1.20
CA ALA A 68 16.87 -12.57 -2.06
C ALA A 68 17.99 -11.54 -2.33
N THR A 69 17.64 -10.31 -2.69
CA THR A 69 18.59 -9.22 -2.92
C THR A 69 19.39 -8.87 -1.65
N ALA A 70 18.76 -8.86 -0.48
CA ALA A 70 19.48 -8.64 0.77
C ALA A 70 20.53 -9.74 1.03
N PHE A 71 20.22 -11.00 0.72
CA PHE A 71 21.21 -12.07 0.79
C PHE A 71 22.26 -11.99 -0.31
N SER A 72 21.94 -11.48 -1.50
CA SER A 72 22.89 -11.40 -2.60
C SER A 72 23.98 -10.35 -2.35
N LEU A 73 23.69 -9.36 -1.51
CA LEU A 73 24.62 -8.30 -1.09
C LEU A 73 25.42 -8.65 0.18
N ALA A 74 25.16 -9.80 0.80
CA ALA A 74 25.80 -10.15 2.07
C ALA A 74 27.29 -10.55 1.84
N PRO A 75 28.28 -9.87 2.45
CA PRO A 75 29.70 -10.12 2.14
C PRO A 75 30.16 -11.55 2.42
N ASN A 76 29.61 -12.16 3.47
CA ASN A 76 29.88 -13.57 3.80
C ASN A 76 29.34 -14.54 2.74
N ILE A 77 28.25 -14.20 2.06
CA ILE A 77 27.71 -14.99 0.94
C ILE A 77 28.56 -14.78 -0.31
N ILE A 78 28.88 -13.53 -0.66
CA ILE A 78 29.69 -13.20 -1.85
C ILE A 78 31.05 -13.90 -1.77
N ASN A 79 31.77 -13.70 -0.66
CA ASN A 79 33.11 -14.28 -0.46
C ASN A 79 33.09 -15.81 -0.49
N ALA A 80 32.10 -16.44 0.17
CA ALA A 80 31.99 -17.89 0.19
C ALA A 80 31.59 -18.49 -1.16
N LEU A 81 30.81 -17.76 -1.98
CA LEU A 81 30.45 -18.19 -3.32
C LEU A 81 31.66 -18.13 -4.26
N GLY A 82 32.51 -17.10 -4.13
CA GLY A 82 33.72 -16.93 -4.94
C GLY A 82 34.74 -18.07 -4.81
N VAL A 83 34.83 -18.69 -3.62
CA VAL A 83 35.71 -19.85 -3.36
C VAL A 83 34.97 -21.17 -3.14
N GLU A 84 33.65 -21.21 -3.38
CA GLU A 84 32.75 -22.34 -3.07
C GLU A 84 32.89 -22.91 -1.64
N ASP A 85 33.21 -22.06 -0.65
CA ASP A 85 33.38 -22.44 0.76
C ASP A 85 32.02 -22.64 1.45
N ARG A 86 31.47 -23.84 1.29
CA ARG A 86 30.21 -24.24 1.92
C ARG A 86 30.29 -24.27 3.45
N ASP A 87 31.42 -24.69 4.02
CA ASP A 87 31.48 -25.01 5.44
C ASP A 87 31.38 -23.76 6.33
N SER A 88 31.91 -22.62 5.87
CA SER A 88 31.71 -21.32 6.52
C SER A 88 30.26 -20.82 6.48
N LEU A 89 29.47 -21.23 5.48
CA LEU A 89 28.07 -20.85 5.33
C LEU A 89 27.10 -21.66 6.20
N VAL A 90 27.48 -22.89 6.63
CA VAL A 90 26.59 -23.79 7.38
C VAL A 90 26.04 -23.16 8.68
N PRO A 91 26.85 -22.51 9.54
CA PRO A 91 26.34 -21.87 10.76
C PRO A 91 25.34 -20.76 10.46
N PHE A 92 25.64 -19.91 9.47
CA PHE A 92 24.77 -18.81 9.04
C PHE A 92 23.43 -19.34 8.51
N PHE A 93 23.46 -20.31 7.60
CA PHE A 93 22.25 -20.89 6.99
C PHE A 93 21.36 -21.64 7.99
N LYS A 94 21.93 -22.25 9.04
CA LYS A 94 21.14 -22.84 10.15
C LYS A 94 20.33 -21.77 10.91
N GLY A 95 20.87 -20.56 11.06
CA GLY A 95 20.25 -19.46 11.80
C GLY A 95 19.14 -18.73 11.05
N ILE A 96 19.18 -18.69 9.70
CA ILE A 96 18.27 -17.88 8.86
C ILE A 96 16.79 -18.09 9.22
N LYS A 97 16.34 -19.35 9.27
CA LYS A 97 14.92 -19.67 9.51
C LYS A 97 14.46 -19.20 10.90
N ALA A 98 15.25 -19.43 11.93
CA ALA A 98 14.93 -19.03 13.30
C ALA A 98 14.96 -17.51 13.48
N GLY A 99 15.94 -16.84 12.85
CA GLY A 99 16.07 -15.38 12.87
C GLY A 99 14.87 -14.68 12.24
N TYR A 100 14.45 -15.11 11.05
CA TYR A 100 13.27 -14.55 10.39
C TYR A 100 11.98 -14.84 11.13
N ALA A 101 11.80 -16.04 11.67
CA ALA A 101 10.60 -16.38 12.43
C ALA A 101 10.47 -15.58 13.75
N LYS A 102 11.59 -15.11 14.33
CA LYS A 102 11.60 -14.27 15.54
C LYS A 102 11.36 -12.79 15.23
N LYS A 103 11.89 -12.29 14.11
CA LYS A 103 11.88 -10.85 13.76
C LYS A 103 10.76 -10.45 12.80
N THR A 104 10.09 -11.41 12.16
CA THR A 104 9.10 -11.15 11.11
C THR A 104 7.90 -12.10 11.22
N ASN A 105 6.83 -11.79 10.49
CA ASN A 105 5.68 -12.69 10.35
C ASN A 105 5.96 -13.91 9.44
N TYR A 106 7.16 -14.03 8.87
CA TYR A 106 7.54 -15.11 7.96
C TYR A 106 8.14 -16.31 8.72
N LYS A 107 7.30 -17.31 9.01
CA LYS A 107 7.69 -18.47 9.84
C LYS A 107 8.37 -19.62 9.08
N ASN A 108 8.26 -19.66 7.75
CA ASN A 108 8.74 -20.77 6.92
C ASN A 108 9.38 -20.27 5.62
N ILE A 109 10.42 -19.46 5.75
CA ILE A 109 11.27 -19.08 4.62
C ILE A 109 12.35 -20.14 4.39
N GLY A 110 12.76 -20.29 3.14
CA GLY A 110 13.92 -21.06 2.75
C GLY A 110 14.87 -20.19 1.95
N VAL A 111 16.17 -20.36 2.15
CA VAL A 111 17.20 -19.76 1.31
C VAL A 111 18.04 -20.87 0.69
N GLN A 112 18.40 -20.72 -0.58
CA GLN A 112 19.32 -21.62 -1.29
C GLN A 112 20.29 -20.81 -2.15
N LEU A 113 21.57 -21.11 -2.04
CA LEU A 113 22.63 -20.58 -2.90
C LEU A 113 22.93 -21.52 -4.04
N ILE A 114 23.16 -20.94 -5.22
CA ILE A 114 23.41 -21.61 -6.47
C ILE A 114 24.67 -20.99 -7.08
N THR A 115 25.63 -21.82 -7.48
CA THR A 115 26.88 -21.40 -8.13
C THR A 115 26.63 -20.87 -9.55
N PHE A 116 27.61 -20.16 -10.12
CA PHE A 116 27.51 -19.63 -11.49
C PHE A 116 27.23 -20.70 -12.57
N ASP A 117 27.59 -21.96 -12.33
CA ASP A 117 27.33 -23.09 -13.23
C ASP A 117 25.99 -23.82 -12.94
N GLY A 118 25.19 -23.29 -12.02
CA GLY A 118 23.84 -23.75 -11.74
C GLY A 118 23.73 -24.94 -10.77
N ARG A 119 24.78 -25.22 -9.99
CA ARG A 119 24.75 -26.24 -8.93
C ARG A 119 24.29 -25.62 -7.61
N SER A 120 23.46 -26.35 -6.86
CA SER A 120 23.04 -25.94 -5.51
C SER A 120 24.22 -26.08 -4.53
N LEU A 121 24.73 -24.98 -4.00
CA LEU A 121 25.83 -24.97 -3.03
C LEU A 121 25.34 -25.35 -1.61
N ILE A 122 24.30 -24.65 -1.13
CA ILE A 122 23.72 -24.86 0.20
C ILE A 122 22.25 -24.45 0.22
N LYS A 123 21.41 -25.15 0.99
CA LYS A 123 20.00 -24.80 1.18
C LYS A 123 19.54 -25.06 2.61
N THR A 124 18.80 -24.09 3.15
CA THR A 124 18.32 -24.06 4.54
C THR A 124 17.45 -25.25 4.95
N TRP A 125 16.84 -25.97 4.00
CA TRP A 125 15.84 -27.00 4.28
C TRP A 125 16.31 -28.43 4.06
N ASP A 126 17.56 -28.60 3.62
CA ASP A 126 18.28 -29.86 3.50
C ASP A 126 19.77 -29.53 3.39
N MET A 127 20.41 -29.38 4.55
CA MET A 127 21.79 -28.91 4.65
C MET A 127 22.79 -29.93 4.07
N ASN A 128 22.40 -31.19 3.94
CA ASN A 128 23.28 -32.27 3.45
C ASN A 128 23.25 -32.40 1.92
N SER A 129 22.30 -31.75 1.24
CA SER A 129 22.18 -31.77 -0.21
C SER A 129 23.00 -30.63 -0.83
N TYR A 130 24.09 -31.00 -1.52
CA TYR A 130 24.97 -30.09 -2.25
C TYR A 130 25.30 -30.65 -3.65
N GLY A 131 25.69 -29.79 -4.58
CA GLY A 131 26.17 -30.17 -5.93
C GLY A 131 25.08 -30.58 -6.94
N LYS A 132 23.81 -30.67 -6.52
CA LYS A 132 22.69 -30.98 -7.43
C LYS A 132 22.53 -29.86 -8.45
N ASN A 133 22.56 -30.20 -9.73
CA ASN A 133 22.27 -29.25 -10.81
C ASN A 133 20.78 -28.84 -10.75
N VAL A 134 20.53 -27.54 -10.72
CA VAL A 134 19.19 -26.93 -10.68
C VAL A 134 18.94 -25.95 -11.83
N SER A 135 19.86 -25.85 -12.81
CA SER A 135 19.75 -24.92 -13.94
C SER A 135 18.63 -25.27 -14.93
N ASN A 136 18.12 -26.50 -14.89
CA ASN A 136 16.94 -26.90 -15.67
C ASN A 136 15.66 -26.20 -15.21
N SER A 137 15.63 -25.63 -14.00
CA SER A 137 14.46 -24.90 -13.53
C SER A 137 14.25 -23.63 -14.38
N PRO A 138 13.07 -23.40 -14.97
CA PRO A 138 12.79 -22.21 -15.78
C PRO A 138 13.08 -20.89 -15.07
N ILE A 139 12.82 -20.82 -13.76
CA ILE A 139 13.09 -19.61 -12.96
C ILE A 139 14.60 -19.36 -12.80
N ILE A 140 15.38 -20.41 -12.55
CA ILE A 140 16.82 -20.32 -12.38
C ILE A 140 17.48 -19.98 -13.71
N LYS A 141 17.08 -20.67 -14.78
CA LYS A 141 17.58 -20.42 -16.13
C LYS A 141 17.38 -18.97 -16.55
N LYS A 142 16.16 -18.45 -16.37
CA LYS A 142 15.86 -17.04 -16.65
C LYS A 142 16.67 -16.08 -15.78
N ALA A 143 16.85 -16.37 -14.48
CA ALA A 143 17.66 -15.53 -13.60
C ALA A 143 19.15 -15.52 -13.99
N MET A 144 19.68 -16.63 -14.50
CA MET A 144 21.06 -16.71 -15.02
C MET A 144 21.22 -15.94 -16.35
N GLU A 145 20.21 -15.97 -17.22
CA GLU A 145 20.20 -15.27 -18.51
C GLU A 145 20.01 -13.76 -18.33
N ASP A 146 18.96 -13.35 -17.61
CA ASP A 146 18.57 -11.96 -17.44
C ASP A 146 19.46 -11.21 -16.43
N LYS A 147 20.08 -11.95 -15.49
CA LYS A 147 20.88 -11.38 -14.38
C LYS A 147 20.14 -10.28 -13.62
N GLN A 148 18.84 -10.48 -13.41
CA GLN A 148 17.99 -9.56 -12.66
C GLN A 148 17.25 -10.31 -11.54
N ALA A 149 16.96 -9.59 -10.46
CA ALA A 149 16.19 -10.13 -9.37
C ALA A 149 14.70 -10.11 -9.71
N PHE A 150 14.03 -11.25 -9.54
CA PHE A 150 12.57 -11.37 -9.73
C PHE A 150 12.04 -12.55 -8.93
N GLY A 151 10.72 -12.62 -8.76
CA GLY A 151 10.09 -13.74 -8.08
C GLY A 151 8.79 -14.15 -8.74
N MET A 152 8.47 -15.43 -8.64
CA MET A 152 7.22 -15.98 -9.15
C MET A 152 6.87 -17.31 -8.48
N LEU A 153 5.72 -17.88 -8.83
CA LEU A 153 5.41 -19.27 -8.51
C LEU A 153 6.35 -20.22 -9.26
N ALA A 154 6.96 -21.15 -8.53
CA ALA A 154 7.83 -22.17 -9.13
C ALA A 154 7.80 -23.47 -8.34
N VAL A 155 8.13 -24.58 -9.02
CA VAL A 155 8.19 -25.91 -8.42
C VAL A 155 9.51 -26.08 -7.66
N GLY A 156 9.43 -26.53 -6.41
CA GLY A 156 10.57 -26.94 -5.60
C GLY A 156 10.42 -28.36 -5.04
N ASP A 157 11.44 -28.82 -4.30
CA ASP A 157 11.52 -30.20 -3.75
C ASP A 157 10.33 -30.58 -2.83
N ARG A 158 9.58 -29.60 -2.30
CA ARG A 158 8.48 -29.79 -1.34
C ARG A 158 7.10 -29.35 -1.86
N GLY A 159 6.99 -28.95 -3.12
CA GLY A 159 5.77 -28.34 -3.65
C GLY A 159 6.02 -27.06 -4.42
N VAL A 160 4.96 -26.29 -4.66
CA VAL A 160 5.04 -25.02 -5.40
C VAL A 160 5.13 -23.81 -4.49
N GLY A 161 6.31 -23.22 -4.40
CA GLY A 161 6.52 -22.01 -3.61
C GLY A 161 6.44 -20.76 -4.46
N ILE A 162 6.45 -19.62 -3.79
CA ILE A 162 6.95 -18.38 -4.39
C ILE A 162 8.47 -18.44 -4.22
N ILE A 163 9.18 -18.53 -5.34
CA ILE A 163 10.62 -18.54 -5.40
C ILE A 163 11.05 -17.20 -5.98
N SER A 164 11.77 -16.43 -5.19
CA SER A 164 12.43 -15.22 -5.65
C SER A 164 13.91 -15.50 -5.82
N VAL A 165 14.51 -14.97 -6.87
CA VAL A 165 15.89 -15.23 -7.23
C VAL A 165 16.58 -13.88 -7.39
N ALA A 166 17.81 -13.75 -6.91
CA ALA A 166 18.65 -12.58 -7.10
C ALA A 166 20.06 -13.01 -7.54
N PRO A 167 20.66 -12.31 -8.52
CA PRO A 167 22.04 -12.53 -8.91
C PRO A 167 23.01 -12.03 -7.85
N ILE A 168 24.09 -12.77 -7.68
CA ILE A 168 25.23 -12.43 -6.83
C ILE A 168 26.38 -12.04 -7.74
N PHE A 169 26.96 -10.87 -7.47
CA PHE A 169 28.12 -10.36 -8.16
C PHE A 169 29.27 -10.15 -7.19
N ASP A 170 30.49 -10.48 -7.63
CA ASP A 170 31.74 -10.09 -7.00
C ASP A 170 32.43 -9.06 -7.89
N GLY A 171 32.32 -7.78 -7.53
CA GLY A 171 32.62 -6.68 -8.44
C GLY A 171 31.67 -6.66 -9.65
N GLU A 172 32.21 -6.81 -10.87
CA GLU A 172 31.42 -6.92 -12.11
C GLU A 172 31.16 -8.38 -12.54
N ASP A 173 31.80 -9.35 -11.87
CA ASP A 173 31.72 -10.76 -12.25
C ASP A 173 30.51 -11.46 -11.62
N PHE A 174 29.76 -12.20 -12.44
CA PHE A 174 28.62 -12.98 -11.98
C PHE A 174 29.09 -14.25 -11.25
N SER A 175 28.91 -14.30 -9.93
CA SER A 175 29.36 -15.40 -9.08
C SER A 175 28.30 -16.49 -8.89
N GLY A 176 27.01 -16.16 -9.04
CA GLY A 176 25.90 -17.11 -8.96
C GLY A 176 24.57 -16.49 -8.56
N LEU A 177 23.69 -17.27 -7.93
CA LEU A 177 22.35 -16.84 -7.55
C LEU A 177 22.05 -17.18 -6.09
N VAL A 178 21.22 -16.37 -5.45
CA VAL A 178 20.51 -16.74 -4.23
C VAL A 178 19.02 -16.80 -4.51
N THR A 179 18.39 -17.81 -3.92
CA THR A 179 16.94 -17.96 -3.95
C THR A 179 16.36 -17.76 -2.56
N PHE A 180 15.20 -17.13 -2.52
CA PHE A 180 14.38 -16.96 -1.34
C PHE A 180 13.01 -17.60 -1.60
N VAL A 181 12.71 -18.66 -0.86
CA VAL A 181 11.56 -19.55 -1.07
C VAL A 181 10.53 -19.33 0.03
N GLN A 182 9.29 -19.09 -0.36
CA GLN A 182 8.15 -18.93 0.53
C GLN A 182 7.03 -19.91 0.17
N GLY A 183 6.32 -20.40 1.18
CA GLY A 183 5.15 -21.27 0.99
C GLY A 183 3.83 -20.50 0.85
N LEU A 184 2.82 -21.18 0.31
CA LEU A 184 1.48 -20.62 0.04
C LEU A 184 0.45 -20.81 1.17
N ALA A 185 0.84 -21.45 2.29
CA ALA A 185 -0.08 -21.77 3.39
C ALA A 185 -0.83 -20.55 3.97
N SER A 186 -0.18 -19.39 4.04
CA SER A 186 -0.86 -18.18 4.53
C SER A 186 -1.89 -17.66 3.54
N VAL A 187 -1.65 -17.80 2.23
CA VAL A 187 -2.60 -17.41 1.18
C VAL A 187 -3.85 -18.28 1.27
N ALA A 188 -3.68 -19.59 1.38
CA ALA A 188 -4.80 -20.53 1.55
C ALA A 188 -5.62 -20.25 2.82
N LYS A 189 -4.95 -19.98 3.94
CA LYS A 189 -5.64 -19.62 5.19
C LYS A 189 -6.37 -18.28 5.10
N ASN A 190 -5.80 -17.29 4.41
CA ASN A 190 -6.41 -15.97 4.27
C ASN A 190 -7.66 -16.04 3.38
N TYR A 191 -7.61 -16.78 2.28
CA TYR A 191 -8.78 -16.95 1.39
C TYR A 191 -9.96 -17.58 2.12
N VAL A 192 -9.72 -18.63 2.93
CA VAL A 192 -10.75 -19.27 3.76
C VAL A 192 -11.37 -18.29 4.76
N LYS A 193 -10.57 -17.37 5.32
CA LYS A 193 -11.06 -16.37 6.28
C LYS A 193 -11.83 -15.22 5.64
N MET A 194 -11.37 -14.72 4.50
CA MET A 194 -11.88 -13.48 3.89
C MET A 194 -13.12 -13.71 3.03
N GLU A 195 -13.13 -14.79 2.23
CA GLU A 195 -14.13 -14.99 1.18
C GLU A 195 -15.14 -16.11 1.48
N HIS A 196 -15.03 -16.76 2.65
CA HIS A 196 -15.83 -17.94 3.03
C HIS A 196 -15.77 -19.07 1.99
N GLY A 197 -14.71 -19.08 1.17
CA GLY A 197 -14.43 -20.05 0.13
C GLY A 197 -13.23 -20.93 0.43
N MET A 198 -12.92 -21.83 -0.48
CA MET A 198 -11.76 -22.70 -0.41
C MET A 198 -10.92 -22.54 -1.67
N TRP A 199 -9.61 -22.48 -1.50
CA TRP A 199 -8.67 -22.41 -2.61
C TRP A 199 -7.65 -23.52 -2.49
N VAL A 200 -7.43 -24.23 -3.59
CA VAL A 200 -6.40 -25.27 -3.73
C VAL A 200 -5.64 -25.03 -5.02
N MET A 201 -4.32 -25.21 -4.99
CA MET A 201 -3.49 -25.14 -6.18
C MET A 201 -3.07 -26.55 -6.59
N LEU A 202 -3.23 -26.84 -7.88
CA LEU A 202 -2.79 -28.05 -8.55
C LEU A 202 -1.57 -27.78 -9.41
N VAL A 203 -0.79 -28.82 -9.66
CA VAL A 203 0.43 -28.77 -10.48
C VAL A 203 0.38 -29.91 -11.47
N ASP A 204 0.70 -29.61 -12.72
CA ASP A 204 0.74 -30.59 -13.80
C ASP A 204 2.01 -31.45 -13.69
N ARG A 205 1.84 -32.76 -13.56
CA ARG A 205 2.92 -33.76 -13.54
C ARG A 205 3.74 -33.74 -14.82
N ARG A 206 3.11 -33.49 -15.97
CA ARG A 206 3.77 -33.41 -17.28
C ARG A 206 4.71 -32.21 -17.32
N TYR A 207 4.28 -31.08 -16.76
CA TYR A 207 5.10 -29.88 -16.63
C TYR A 207 6.34 -30.14 -15.76
N ILE A 208 6.16 -30.78 -14.59
CA ILE A 208 7.28 -31.12 -13.70
C ILE A 208 8.24 -32.08 -14.41
N GLN A 209 7.73 -33.14 -15.05
CA GLN A 209 8.56 -34.12 -15.74
C GLN A 209 9.37 -33.50 -16.89
N LYS A 210 8.76 -32.56 -17.64
CA LYS A 210 9.38 -31.86 -18.77
C LYS A 210 10.52 -30.95 -18.34
N HIS A 211 10.32 -30.14 -17.30
CA HIS A 211 11.26 -29.08 -16.91
C HIS A 211 12.19 -29.46 -15.76
N TYR A 212 11.78 -30.37 -14.89
CA TYR A 212 12.51 -30.73 -13.67
C TYR A 212 12.89 -32.22 -13.62
N GLY A 213 12.41 -33.03 -14.57
CA GLY A 213 12.63 -34.48 -14.59
C GLY A 213 11.94 -35.18 -13.42
N SER A 214 12.63 -36.13 -12.78
CA SER A 214 12.12 -36.76 -11.55
C SER A 214 12.32 -35.84 -10.35
N MET A 215 11.22 -35.35 -9.78
CA MET A 215 11.24 -34.59 -8.52
C MET A 215 10.47 -35.33 -7.42
N PRO A 216 10.94 -35.28 -6.15
CA PRO A 216 10.25 -35.91 -5.02
C PRO A 216 8.79 -35.46 -4.86
N VAL A 217 8.46 -34.26 -5.34
CA VAL A 217 7.09 -33.71 -5.28
C VAL A 217 6.09 -34.55 -6.09
N ILE A 218 6.51 -35.19 -7.18
CA ILE A 218 5.65 -36.01 -8.05
C ILE A 218 5.09 -37.22 -7.28
N ASP A 219 5.94 -37.84 -6.45
CA ASP A 219 5.63 -39.06 -5.72
C ASP A 219 5.06 -38.78 -4.32
N LYS A 220 5.42 -37.65 -3.72
CA LYS A 220 5.03 -37.32 -2.33
C LYS A 220 3.71 -36.57 -2.24
N ASN A 221 3.37 -35.75 -3.24
CA ASN A 221 2.14 -34.98 -3.19
C ASN A 221 0.94 -35.82 -3.65
N GLU A 222 -0.19 -35.58 -3.00
CA GLU A 222 -1.43 -36.32 -3.24
C GLU A 222 -1.93 -36.06 -4.67
N ALA A 223 -2.24 -37.14 -5.38
CA ALA A 223 -2.81 -37.06 -6.72
C ALA A 223 -4.30 -36.70 -6.65
N VAL A 224 -4.71 -35.75 -7.49
CA VAL A 224 -6.11 -35.40 -7.71
C VAL A 224 -6.65 -36.17 -8.91
N ASP A 225 -5.87 -36.26 -9.99
CA ASP A 225 -6.14 -37.14 -11.12
C ASP A 225 -4.82 -37.74 -11.69
N LYS A 226 -4.86 -38.22 -12.95
CA LYS A 226 -3.67 -38.77 -13.62
C LYS A 226 -2.59 -37.71 -13.90
N ASN A 227 -3.00 -36.48 -14.20
CA ASN A 227 -2.15 -35.39 -14.65
C ASN A 227 -1.80 -34.41 -13.53
N TYR A 228 -2.70 -34.18 -12.57
CA TYR A 228 -2.57 -33.14 -11.55
C TYR A 228 -2.38 -33.72 -10.14
N ILE A 229 -1.41 -33.13 -9.45
CA ILE A 229 -1.14 -33.35 -8.02
C ILE A 229 -1.39 -32.05 -7.26
N LEU A 230 -1.62 -32.16 -5.95
CA LEU A 230 -1.64 -30.99 -5.08
C LEU A 230 -0.29 -30.25 -5.14
N ALA A 231 -0.32 -28.92 -5.11
CA ALA A 231 0.89 -28.11 -4.98
C ALA A 231 1.61 -28.33 -3.64
N SER A 232 0.90 -28.71 -2.57
CA SER A 232 1.49 -29.19 -1.32
C SER A 232 0.44 -29.86 -0.43
N ASN A 233 0.78 -31.01 0.14
CA ASN A 233 -0.09 -31.70 1.12
C ASN A 233 -0.22 -30.94 2.45
N ARG A 234 0.64 -29.94 2.72
CA ARG A 234 0.70 -29.25 4.02
C ARG A 234 0.05 -27.88 4.03
N TRP A 235 -0.16 -27.27 2.87
CA TRP A 235 -0.60 -25.88 2.79
C TRP A 235 -2.11 -25.73 2.74
N PHE A 236 -2.79 -26.69 2.11
CA PHE A 236 -4.24 -26.65 1.94
C PHE A 236 -4.92 -27.41 3.09
N PRO A 237 -5.99 -26.84 3.67
CA PRO A 237 -6.80 -27.54 4.67
C PRO A 237 -7.35 -28.85 4.09
N LYS A 238 -7.45 -29.88 4.93
CA LYS A 238 -7.93 -31.21 4.52
C LYS A 238 -9.33 -31.14 3.90
N ASP A 239 -10.23 -30.38 4.52
CA ASP A 239 -11.61 -30.20 4.04
C ASP A 239 -11.67 -29.60 2.62
N SER A 240 -10.73 -28.72 2.27
CA SER A 240 -10.63 -28.12 0.93
C SER A 240 -10.19 -29.14 -0.12
N VAL A 241 -9.26 -30.03 0.25
CA VAL A 241 -8.79 -31.11 -0.62
C VAL A 241 -9.88 -32.17 -0.81
N ASP A 242 -10.56 -32.55 0.26
CA ASP A 242 -11.64 -33.54 0.23
C ASP A 242 -12.82 -33.04 -0.62
N LEU A 243 -13.20 -31.76 -0.48
CA LEU A 243 -14.20 -31.15 -1.37
C LEU A 243 -13.71 -31.14 -2.81
N LEU A 244 -12.48 -30.67 -3.07
CA LEU A 244 -11.92 -30.60 -4.42
C LEU A 244 -12.04 -31.95 -5.12
N LYS A 245 -11.63 -33.04 -4.48
CA LYS A 245 -11.70 -34.39 -5.08
C LYS A 245 -13.11 -34.81 -5.46
N LYS A 246 -14.13 -34.30 -4.76
CA LYS A 246 -15.53 -34.58 -5.03
C LYS A 246 -16.06 -33.78 -6.22
N VAL A 247 -15.63 -32.52 -6.34
CA VAL A 247 -16.15 -31.58 -7.35
C VAL A 247 -15.30 -31.47 -8.61
N TYR A 248 -14.02 -31.84 -8.56
CA TYR A 248 -13.05 -31.63 -9.63
C TYR A 248 -13.46 -32.29 -10.95
N GLU A 249 -13.21 -31.58 -12.05
CA GLU A 249 -13.38 -32.06 -13.42
C GLU A 249 -12.09 -31.85 -14.21
N PRO A 250 -11.62 -32.88 -14.95
CA PRO A 250 -10.32 -32.82 -15.61
C PRO A 250 -10.33 -31.86 -16.79
N ILE A 251 -9.52 -30.80 -16.69
CA ILE A 251 -9.38 -29.76 -17.71
C ILE A 251 -7.90 -29.52 -17.99
N ASP A 252 -7.55 -29.42 -19.28
CA ASP A 252 -6.19 -29.16 -19.75
C ASP A 252 -6.10 -27.82 -20.49
N GLY A 253 -4.92 -27.20 -20.46
CA GLY A 253 -4.61 -26.00 -21.21
C GLY A 253 -4.98 -24.68 -20.51
N LYS A 254 -5.03 -23.59 -21.29
CA LYS A 254 -5.19 -22.21 -20.79
C LYS A 254 -6.64 -21.78 -20.58
N GLN A 255 -7.60 -22.69 -20.67
CA GLN A 255 -9.02 -22.33 -20.52
C GLN A 255 -9.36 -22.13 -19.04
N THR A 256 -10.06 -21.04 -18.75
CA THR A 256 -10.73 -20.82 -17.47
C THR A 256 -12.11 -21.45 -17.54
N THR A 257 -12.52 -22.18 -16.50
CA THR A 257 -13.87 -22.76 -16.45
C THR A 257 -14.61 -22.37 -15.17
N PHE A 258 -15.93 -22.34 -15.29
CA PHE A 258 -16.87 -22.06 -14.20
C PHE A 258 -17.97 -23.11 -14.24
N TYR A 259 -18.17 -23.83 -13.16
CA TYR A 259 -19.24 -24.81 -13.04
C TYR A 259 -19.74 -24.92 -11.60
N ILE A 260 -20.92 -25.52 -11.43
CA ILE A 260 -21.55 -25.68 -10.11
C ILE A 260 -21.73 -27.17 -9.86
N LYS A 261 -21.23 -27.66 -8.73
CA LYS A 261 -21.28 -29.07 -8.36
C LYS A 261 -21.34 -29.20 -6.85
N ASP A 262 -22.18 -30.13 -6.35
CA ASP A 262 -22.37 -30.37 -4.92
C ASP A 262 -22.59 -29.10 -4.09
N ASN A 263 -23.46 -28.22 -4.57
CA ASN A 263 -23.79 -26.95 -3.92
C ASN A 263 -22.59 -25.99 -3.72
N HIS A 264 -21.55 -26.13 -4.54
CA HIS A 264 -20.44 -25.20 -4.62
C HIS A 264 -20.27 -24.71 -6.06
N VAL A 265 -19.83 -23.48 -6.20
CA VAL A 265 -19.32 -22.88 -7.43
C VAL A 265 -17.83 -23.17 -7.49
N ILE A 266 -17.38 -23.69 -8.62
CA ILE A 266 -15.99 -24.03 -8.88
C ILE A 266 -15.49 -23.14 -9.99
N MET A 267 -14.41 -22.43 -9.71
CA MET A 267 -13.70 -21.60 -10.67
C MET A 267 -12.30 -22.18 -10.81
N ASP A 268 -11.99 -22.58 -12.03
CA ASP A 268 -10.76 -23.25 -12.37
C ASP A 268 -9.95 -22.37 -13.33
N LEU A 269 -8.86 -21.79 -12.83
CA LEU A 269 -8.00 -20.85 -13.55
C LEU A 269 -6.62 -21.48 -13.81
N PRO A 270 -6.01 -21.27 -14.98
CA PRO A 270 -4.67 -21.79 -15.27
C PRO A 270 -3.58 -21.02 -14.50
N VAL A 271 -2.56 -21.74 -14.03
CA VAL A 271 -1.33 -21.15 -13.46
C VAL A 271 -0.26 -21.16 -14.54
N LEU A 272 0.29 -20.00 -14.86
CA LEU A 272 1.34 -19.86 -15.87
C LEU A 272 2.72 -19.71 -15.22
N ASP A 273 3.75 -20.23 -15.87
CA ASP A 273 5.16 -20.00 -15.50
C ASP A 273 5.75 -18.74 -16.17
N VAL A 274 7.03 -18.45 -15.93
CA VAL A 274 7.77 -17.31 -16.54
C VAL A 274 7.77 -17.29 -18.07
N THR A 275 7.49 -18.43 -18.71
CA THR A 275 7.45 -18.57 -20.18
C THR A 275 6.03 -18.50 -20.74
N GLY A 276 5.02 -18.42 -19.85
CA GLY A 276 3.61 -18.47 -20.22
C GLY A 276 3.10 -19.90 -20.51
N GLU A 277 3.84 -20.94 -20.11
CA GLU A 277 3.39 -22.33 -20.17
C GLU A 277 2.51 -22.65 -18.94
N VAL A 278 1.51 -23.52 -19.11
CA VAL A 278 0.63 -23.92 -18.00
C VAL A 278 1.40 -24.87 -17.08
N MET A 279 1.67 -24.41 -15.86
CA MET A 279 2.35 -25.16 -14.81
C MET A 279 1.36 -25.89 -13.90
N GLY A 280 0.14 -25.37 -13.77
CA GLY A 280 -0.82 -25.84 -12.79
C GLY A 280 -2.18 -25.17 -12.92
N ARG A 281 -3.02 -25.33 -11.90
CA ARG A 281 -4.38 -24.75 -11.87
C ARG A 281 -4.74 -24.23 -10.48
N HIS A 282 -5.38 -23.07 -10.41
CA HIS A 282 -6.01 -22.53 -9.22
C HIS A 282 -7.47 -22.99 -9.18
N MET A 283 -7.82 -23.77 -8.15
CA MET A 283 -9.16 -24.28 -7.91
C MET A 283 -9.80 -23.48 -6.78
N PHE A 284 -10.71 -22.58 -7.10
CA PHE A 284 -11.52 -21.86 -6.12
C PHE A 284 -12.89 -22.51 -6.01
N MET A 285 -13.34 -22.74 -4.79
CA MET A 285 -14.60 -23.39 -4.47
C MET A 285 -15.35 -22.53 -3.46
N LEU A 286 -16.46 -21.94 -3.89
CA LEU A 286 -17.32 -21.09 -3.06
C LEU A 286 -18.67 -21.79 -2.86
N PRO A 287 -19.38 -21.56 -1.74
CA PRO A 287 -20.76 -22.00 -1.61
C PRO A 287 -21.63 -21.46 -2.75
N ALA A 288 -22.55 -22.27 -3.29
CA ALA A 288 -23.38 -21.87 -4.43
C ALA A 288 -24.29 -20.65 -4.15
N SER A 289 -24.49 -20.28 -2.88
CA SER A 289 -25.20 -19.06 -2.48
C SER A 289 -24.53 -17.78 -2.98
N PHE A 290 -23.21 -17.76 -3.16
CA PHE A 290 -22.48 -16.61 -3.73
C PHE A 290 -22.86 -16.35 -5.19
N TYR A 291 -23.26 -17.39 -5.91
CA TYR A 291 -23.77 -17.29 -7.27
C TYR A 291 -25.28 -17.09 -7.32
N TYR A 292 -26.04 -17.90 -6.57
CA TYR A 292 -27.50 -17.87 -6.60
C TYR A 292 -28.13 -16.69 -5.84
N GLY A 293 -27.45 -16.10 -4.86
CA GLY A 293 -27.96 -14.98 -4.06
C GLY A 293 -28.25 -13.73 -4.91
N PRO A 294 -27.22 -13.13 -5.55
CA PRO A 294 -27.42 -12.00 -6.46
C PRO A 294 -28.39 -12.33 -7.60
N LEU A 295 -28.39 -13.58 -8.06
CA LEU A 295 -29.26 -14.04 -9.13
C LEU A 295 -30.73 -14.17 -8.70
N ALA A 296 -31.00 -14.56 -7.46
CA ALA A 296 -32.34 -14.66 -6.91
C ALA A 296 -32.98 -13.27 -6.72
N GLU A 297 -32.21 -12.27 -6.30
CA GLU A 297 -32.68 -10.88 -6.22
C GLU A 297 -32.99 -10.30 -7.61
N ALA A 298 -32.10 -10.51 -8.58
CA ALA A 298 -32.33 -10.10 -9.97
C ALA A 298 -33.56 -10.80 -10.58
N LYS A 299 -33.72 -12.11 -10.34
CA LYS A 299 -34.90 -12.88 -10.78
C LYS A 299 -36.19 -12.39 -10.09
N LYS A 300 -36.14 -12.03 -8.80
CA LYS A 300 -37.30 -11.50 -8.05
C LYS A 300 -37.77 -10.15 -8.60
N ALA A 301 -36.84 -9.25 -8.93
CA ALA A 301 -37.16 -7.98 -9.58
C ALA A 301 -37.77 -8.17 -10.98
N ALA A 302 -37.26 -9.13 -11.76
CA ALA A 302 -37.80 -9.48 -13.08
C ALA A 302 -39.20 -10.13 -13.01
N TRP A 303 -39.48 -10.96 -12.00
CA TRP A 303 -40.80 -11.54 -11.79
C TRP A 303 -41.85 -10.51 -11.37
N LEU A 304 -41.48 -9.51 -10.57
CA LEU A 304 -42.37 -8.42 -10.16
C LEU A 304 -42.77 -7.53 -11.35
N SER A 305 -41.85 -7.22 -12.27
CA SER A 305 -42.16 -6.47 -13.48
C SER A 305 -43.01 -7.27 -14.48
N LEU A 306 -42.76 -8.57 -14.62
CA LEU A 306 -43.56 -9.48 -15.46
C LEU A 306 -45.01 -9.60 -14.96
N ALA A 307 -45.21 -9.70 -13.64
CA ALA A 307 -46.53 -9.77 -13.02
C ALA A 307 -47.36 -8.49 -13.28
N GLY A 308 -46.73 -7.31 -13.22
CA GLY A 308 -47.40 -6.03 -13.51
C GLY A 308 -47.91 -5.91 -14.95
N VAL A 309 -47.10 -6.33 -15.92
CA VAL A 309 -47.47 -6.31 -17.36
C VAL A 309 -48.58 -7.33 -17.66
N MET A 310 -48.50 -8.53 -17.06
CA MET A 310 -49.53 -9.56 -17.22
C MET A 310 -50.89 -9.15 -16.65
N ILE A 311 -50.91 -8.48 -15.49
CA ILE A 311 -52.14 -7.94 -14.89
C ILE A 311 -52.77 -6.86 -15.78
N GLY A 312 -51.94 -5.97 -16.38
CA GLY A 312 -52.40 -4.96 -17.32
C GLY A 312 -53.07 -5.54 -18.57
N ILE A 313 -52.49 -6.59 -19.16
CA ILE A 313 -53.04 -7.28 -20.35
C ILE A 313 -54.34 -8.03 -20.00
N PHE A 314 -54.42 -8.64 -18.81
CA PHE A 314 -55.63 -9.34 -18.36
C PHE A 314 -56.80 -8.37 -18.08
N ILE A 315 -56.53 -7.20 -17.51
CA ILE A 315 -57.54 -6.15 -17.27
C ILE A 315 -58.08 -5.63 -18.60
N LEU A 316 -57.20 -5.43 -19.60
CA LEU A 316 -57.59 -4.96 -20.93
C LEU A 316 -58.45 -6.00 -21.68
N ALA A 317 -58.08 -7.28 -21.61
CA ALA A 317 -58.84 -8.38 -22.23
C ALA A 317 -60.20 -8.63 -21.55
N PHE A 318 -60.27 -8.49 -20.22
CA PHE A 318 -61.52 -8.62 -19.47
C PHE A 318 -62.49 -7.47 -19.77
N ALA A 319 -61.99 -6.24 -19.88
CA ALA A 319 -62.78 -5.08 -20.29
C ALA A 319 -63.40 -5.26 -21.69
N LEU A 320 -62.65 -5.87 -22.63
CA LEU A 320 -63.11 -6.14 -23.99
C LEU A 320 -64.26 -7.17 -24.05
N VAL A 321 -64.21 -8.22 -23.21
CA VAL A 321 -65.26 -9.27 -23.16
C VAL A 321 -66.54 -8.74 -22.52
N VAL A 322 -66.44 -7.88 -21.50
CA VAL A 322 -67.59 -7.25 -20.85
C VAL A 322 -68.31 -6.29 -21.83
N ALA A 323 -67.55 -5.53 -22.63
CA ALA A 323 -68.11 -4.62 -23.63
C ALA A 323 -68.96 -5.38 -24.69
N ILE A 324 -68.44 -6.46 -25.27
CA ILE A 324 -69.15 -7.21 -26.34
C ILE A 324 -70.41 -7.91 -25.81
N ASN A 325 -70.37 -8.41 -24.57
CA ASN A 325 -71.51 -9.12 -23.97
C ASN A 325 -72.65 -8.16 -23.58
N LYS A 326 -72.35 -6.90 -23.25
CA LYS A 326 -73.36 -5.87 -22.91
C LYS A 326 -73.95 -5.22 -24.16
N MET A 327 -73.17 -5.04 -25.23
CA MET A 327 -73.60 -4.30 -26.43
C MET A 327 -74.32 -5.16 -27.48
N VAL A 328 -74.02 -6.48 -27.60
CA VAL A 328 -74.53 -7.27 -28.75
C VAL A 328 -75.37 -8.50 -28.35
N VAL A 329 -74.99 -9.25 -27.31
CA VAL A 329 -75.60 -10.57 -27.02
C VAL A 329 -76.95 -10.47 -26.30
N ASN A 330 -77.09 -9.56 -25.34
CA ASN A 330 -78.31 -9.39 -24.55
C ASN A 330 -79.50 -8.75 -25.31
N PRO A 331 -79.30 -7.77 -26.22
CA PRO A 331 -80.39 -7.17 -27.00
C PRO A 331 -81.09 -8.17 -27.95
N LEU A 332 -80.34 -9.08 -28.59
CA LEU A 332 -80.89 -10.08 -29.52
C LEU A 332 -81.82 -11.11 -28.85
N ALA A 333 -81.61 -11.45 -27.58
CA ALA A 333 -82.43 -12.44 -26.86
C ALA A 333 -83.79 -11.88 -26.41
N ARG A 334 -83.93 -10.56 -26.24
CA ARG A 334 -85.19 -9.90 -25.84
C ARG A 334 -86.16 -9.74 -27.00
N MET A 335 -85.63 -9.43 -28.19
CA MET A 335 -86.37 -9.26 -29.44
C MET A 335 -87.21 -10.50 -29.80
N GLN A 336 -86.66 -11.68 -29.53
CA GLN A 336 -87.33 -12.97 -29.74
C GLN A 336 -88.55 -13.17 -28.83
N LYS A 337 -88.56 -12.58 -27.62
CA LYS A 337 -89.63 -12.78 -26.62
C LYS A 337 -90.85 -11.89 -26.87
N THR A 338 -90.64 -10.63 -27.27
CA THR A 338 -91.73 -9.64 -27.47
C THR A 338 -92.53 -9.89 -28.75
N THR A 339 -91.89 -10.45 -29.78
CA THR A 339 -92.57 -10.84 -31.03
C THR A 339 -93.60 -11.96 -30.78
N ASP A 340 -93.39 -12.80 -29.77
CA ASP A 340 -94.27 -13.91 -29.38
C ASP A 340 -95.51 -13.45 -28.58
N GLU A 341 -95.48 -12.24 -27.99
CA GLU A 341 -96.59 -11.62 -27.23
C GLU A 341 -97.57 -10.84 -28.11
N ILE A 342 -97.09 -10.10 -29.09
CA ILE A 342 -97.90 -9.28 -30.02
C ILE A 342 -98.86 -10.16 -30.84
N MET A 343 -98.44 -11.39 -31.17
CA MET A 343 -99.27 -12.37 -31.89
C MET A 343 -100.48 -12.89 -31.10
N LYS A 344 -100.57 -12.69 -29.78
CA LYS A 344 -101.66 -13.23 -28.92
C LYS A 344 -102.72 -12.19 -28.50
N SER A 345 -102.46 -10.88 -28.54
CA SER A 345 -103.30 -9.84 -27.89
C SER A 345 -104.06 -8.87 -28.81
N GLY A 346 -103.67 -8.71 -30.08
CA GLY A 346 -104.33 -7.75 -31.01
C GLY A 346 -104.11 -6.27 -30.68
N ASP A 347 -103.29 -5.95 -29.68
CA ASP A 347 -102.90 -4.59 -29.33
C ASP A 347 -101.66 -4.17 -30.14
N PHE A 348 -101.89 -3.37 -31.18
CA PHE A 348 -100.84 -2.86 -32.07
C PHE A 348 -99.97 -1.76 -31.43
N SER A 349 -100.06 -1.52 -30.11
CA SER A 349 -99.19 -0.62 -29.33
C SER A 349 -98.06 -1.33 -28.60
N ILE A 350 -98.08 -2.67 -28.50
CA ILE A 350 -96.99 -3.46 -27.94
C ILE A 350 -95.80 -3.38 -28.91
N ARG A 351 -94.63 -3.04 -28.38
CA ARG A 351 -93.41 -2.78 -29.15
C ARG A 351 -92.28 -3.65 -28.66
N VAL A 352 -91.47 -4.13 -29.59
CA VAL A 352 -90.22 -4.81 -29.30
C VAL A 352 -89.24 -3.79 -28.71
N ASP A 353 -88.72 -4.06 -27.52
CA ASP A 353 -87.90 -3.12 -26.74
C ASP A 353 -86.52 -2.93 -27.38
N VAL A 354 -86.21 -1.70 -27.78
CA VAL A 354 -85.02 -1.35 -28.56
C VAL A 354 -83.93 -0.89 -27.60
N THR A 355 -83.02 -1.79 -27.25
CA THR A 355 -81.98 -1.52 -26.24
C THR A 355 -80.59 -1.22 -26.82
N SER A 356 -80.46 -1.08 -28.14
CA SER A 356 -79.21 -0.73 -28.84
C SER A 356 -79.54 0.05 -30.13
N GLU A 357 -78.64 0.91 -30.61
CA GLU A 357 -78.80 1.70 -31.86
C GLU A 357 -78.02 1.12 -33.05
N ASP A 358 -77.43 -0.06 -32.87
CA ASP A 358 -76.72 -0.81 -33.89
C ASP A 358 -77.68 -1.59 -34.84
N GLU A 359 -77.13 -2.43 -35.71
CA GLU A 359 -77.91 -3.25 -36.65
C GLU A 359 -78.95 -4.16 -35.95
N VAL A 360 -78.75 -4.50 -34.68
CA VAL A 360 -79.69 -5.24 -33.84
C VAL A 360 -80.87 -4.35 -33.44
N GLY A 361 -80.61 -3.08 -33.08
CA GLY A 361 -81.64 -2.06 -32.84
C GLY A 361 -82.50 -1.75 -34.06
N ARG A 362 -81.87 -1.61 -35.23
CA ARG A 362 -82.56 -1.31 -36.49
C ARG A 362 -83.53 -2.42 -36.93
N THR A 363 -83.26 -3.66 -36.55
CA THR A 363 -84.14 -4.81 -36.86
C THR A 363 -85.37 -4.86 -35.94
N ALA A 364 -85.23 -4.50 -34.66
CA ALA A 364 -86.36 -4.31 -33.74
C ALA A 364 -87.25 -3.12 -34.16
N LEU A 365 -86.64 -2.06 -34.69
CA LEU A 365 -87.32 -0.89 -35.24
C LEU A 365 -88.18 -1.23 -36.48
N ALA A 366 -87.71 -2.08 -37.38
CA ALA A 366 -88.47 -2.47 -38.58
C ALA A 366 -89.75 -3.27 -38.27
N VAL A 367 -89.73 -4.15 -37.25
CA VAL A 367 -90.92 -4.89 -36.76
C VAL A 367 -91.93 -3.95 -36.11
N ASN A 368 -91.45 -2.94 -35.38
CA ASN A 368 -92.28 -1.88 -34.81
C ASN A 368 -92.92 -0.97 -35.87
N ASP A 369 -92.27 -0.81 -37.03
CA ASP A 369 -92.70 0.09 -38.11
C ASP A 369 -93.92 -0.46 -38.87
N LEU A 370 -93.95 -1.78 -39.14
CA LEU A 370 -95.09 -2.46 -39.77
C LEU A 370 -96.34 -2.43 -38.87
N LEU A 371 -96.16 -2.65 -37.57
CA LEU A 371 -97.24 -2.53 -36.58
C LEU A 371 -97.66 -1.08 -36.37
N SER A 372 -96.78 -0.12 -36.66
CA SER A 372 -97.13 1.30 -36.68
C SER A 372 -98.03 1.61 -37.87
N GLN A 373 -97.74 1.16 -39.10
CA GLN A 373 -98.44 1.56 -40.34
C GLN A 373 -99.99 1.46 -40.37
N VAL A 374 -100.59 0.58 -39.55
CA VAL A 374 -102.05 0.40 -39.45
C VAL A 374 -102.67 1.22 -38.30
N GLY A 375 -101.97 1.38 -37.17
CA GLY A 375 -102.32 2.44 -36.20
C GLY A 375 -102.03 3.83 -36.76
N ASP A 376 -101.08 3.91 -37.69
CA ASP A 376 -100.45 5.06 -38.27
C ASP A 376 -101.38 5.92 -39.11
N ALA A 377 -102.49 5.54 -39.74
CA ALA A 377 -103.26 6.61 -40.42
C ALA A 377 -103.77 7.66 -39.39
N LEU A 378 -104.23 7.16 -38.23
CA LEU A 378 -104.77 7.94 -37.12
C LEU A 378 -103.68 8.37 -36.14
N LYS A 379 -102.63 7.55 -35.97
CA LYS A 379 -101.39 7.87 -35.28
C LYS A 379 -100.44 8.70 -36.15
N LYS A 380 -100.56 8.86 -37.47
CA LYS A 380 -99.71 9.71 -38.35
C LYS A 380 -100.24 11.12 -38.35
N ALA A 381 -101.53 11.39 -38.26
CA ALA A 381 -101.98 12.76 -38.01
C ALA A 381 -101.47 13.25 -36.64
N ASN A 382 -101.70 12.45 -35.59
CA ASN A 382 -101.24 12.77 -34.22
C ASN A 382 -99.73 12.57 -34.03
N GLY A 383 -99.11 11.76 -34.87
CA GLY A 383 -97.71 11.34 -34.81
C GLY A 383 -96.85 11.99 -35.86
N THR A 384 -97.38 12.73 -36.82
CA THR A 384 -96.60 13.76 -37.53
C THR A 384 -96.52 15.00 -36.66
N ILE A 385 -97.59 15.33 -35.90
CA ILE A 385 -97.51 16.33 -34.81
C ILE A 385 -96.62 15.82 -33.67
N SER A 386 -96.73 14.56 -33.24
CA SER A 386 -95.79 14.00 -32.25
C SER A 386 -94.40 13.77 -32.82
N ALA A 387 -94.22 13.53 -34.13
CA ALA A 387 -92.90 13.45 -34.77
C ALA A 387 -92.25 14.82 -34.85
N ILE A 388 -92.98 15.88 -35.19
CA ILE A 388 -92.51 17.27 -35.08
C ILE A 388 -92.17 17.60 -33.63
N ALA A 389 -93.03 17.23 -32.66
CA ALA A 389 -92.78 17.44 -31.22
C ALA A 389 -91.67 16.56 -30.63
N ALA A 390 -91.34 15.43 -31.27
CA ALA A 390 -90.25 14.51 -30.93
C ALA A 390 -88.99 14.69 -31.81
N GLY A 391 -88.99 15.64 -32.76
CA GLY A 391 -87.84 16.03 -33.58
C GLY A 391 -87.64 15.32 -34.94
N ASP A 392 -88.56 14.48 -35.43
CA ASP A 392 -88.49 13.85 -36.76
C ASP A 392 -89.29 14.66 -37.80
N PHE A 393 -88.57 15.43 -38.62
CA PHE A 393 -89.11 16.29 -39.68
C PHE A 393 -89.05 15.65 -41.07
N SER A 394 -88.68 14.37 -41.18
CA SER A 394 -88.68 13.64 -42.46
C SER A 394 -90.05 13.05 -42.77
N LYS A 395 -90.83 12.77 -41.72
CA LYS A 395 -92.20 12.27 -41.83
C LYS A 395 -93.08 13.36 -42.42
N ARG A 396 -93.38 13.24 -43.71
CA ARG A 396 -94.56 13.88 -44.28
C ARG A 396 -95.76 13.02 -43.91
N ILE A 397 -96.95 13.63 -43.85
CA ILE A 397 -98.18 12.86 -43.90
C ILE A 397 -98.22 12.23 -45.29
N GLU A 398 -97.81 10.97 -45.38
CA GLU A 398 -97.68 10.24 -46.64
C GLU A 398 -98.69 9.10 -46.71
N GLY A 399 -99.30 9.00 -47.88
CA GLY A 399 -100.37 8.08 -48.21
C GLY A 399 -101.26 8.72 -49.27
N ASP A 400 -101.89 7.85 -50.05
CA ASP A 400 -102.96 8.24 -50.96
C ASP A 400 -104.22 8.40 -50.12
N TYR A 401 -104.24 9.52 -49.42
CA TYR A 401 -105.35 9.93 -48.61
C TYR A 401 -106.23 10.83 -49.46
N HIS A 402 -107.53 10.58 -49.44
CA HIS A 402 -108.49 11.32 -50.25
C HIS A 402 -109.33 12.24 -49.36
N GLY A 403 -109.77 13.38 -49.91
CA GLY A 403 -110.59 14.36 -49.18
C GLY A 403 -109.83 15.07 -48.06
N ASP A 404 -110.43 15.17 -46.86
CA ASP A 404 -109.95 16.02 -45.76
C ASP A 404 -108.59 15.59 -45.17
N LEU A 405 -108.24 14.30 -45.24
CA LEU A 405 -106.90 13.81 -44.87
C LEU A 405 -105.81 14.28 -45.85
N ASN A 406 -106.17 14.71 -47.07
CA ASN A 406 -105.25 15.26 -48.05
C ASN A 406 -104.99 16.77 -47.85
N ALA A 407 -106.02 17.53 -47.42
CA ALA A 407 -105.87 18.94 -47.06
C ALA A 407 -105.03 19.10 -45.78
N LEU A 408 -105.28 18.26 -44.76
CA LEU A 408 -104.45 18.16 -43.55
C LEU A 408 -103.01 17.76 -43.88
N LYS A 409 -102.84 16.81 -44.80
CA LYS A 409 -101.53 16.41 -45.34
C LYS A 409 -100.76 17.58 -45.94
N ASN A 410 -101.37 18.34 -46.86
CA ASN A 410 -100.65 19.40 -47.58
C ASN A 410 -100.26 20.58 -46.69
N GLY A 411 -101.15 21.05 -45.82
CA GLY A 411 -100.85 22.16 -44.89
C GLY A 411 -99.80 21.80 -43.84
N MET A 412 -99.83 20.55 -43.33
CA MET A 412 -98.82 20.06 -42.39
C MET A 412 -97.47 19.88 -43.08
N ASN A 413 -97.44 19.30 -44.28
CA ASN A 413 -96.22 19.03 -45.04
C ASN A 413 -95.42 20.29 -45.37
N GLN A 414 -96.09 21.39 -45.74
CA GLN A 414 -95.42 22.66 -46.01
C GLN A 414 -94.75 23.27 -44.76
N SER A 415 -95.38 23.12 -43.59
CA SER A 415 -94.78 23.55 -42.31
C SER A 415 -93.58 22.67 -41.94
N ILE A 416 -93.65 21.38 -42.24
CA ILE A 416 -92.56 20.43 -42.01
C ILE A 416 -91.37 20.74 -42.93
N ASP A 417 -91.58 21.15 -44.19
CA ASP A 417 -90.50 21.53 -45.10
C ASP A 417 -89.65 22.68 -44.52
N ASN A 418 -90.30 23.74 -44.00
CA ASN A 418 -89.60 24.88 -43.41
C ASN A 418 -88.83 24.50 -42.12
N ILE A 419 -89.35 23.58 -41.30
CA ILE A 419 -88.67 23.16 -40.06
C ILE A 419 -87.56 22.13 -40.36
N ALA A 420 -87.77 21.24 -41.34
CA ALA A 420 -86.81 20.23 -41.75
C ALA A 420 -85.51 20.85 -42.27
N ASP A 421 -85.60 21.92 -43.07
CA ASP A 421 -84.41 22.61 -43.59
C ASP A 421 -83.59 23.28 -42.48
N VAL A 422 -84.25 23.90 -41.49
CA VAL A 422 -83.59 24.50 -40.33
C VAL A 422 -82.91 23.43 -39.46
N ILE A 423 -83.61 22.32 -39.20
CA ILE A 423 -83.07 21.22 -38.37
C ILE A 423 -81.94 20.50 -39.07
N LYS A 424 -81.98 20.37 -40.40
CA LYS A 424 -80.87 19.85 -41.19
C LYS A 424 -79.62 20.73 -41.06
N GLN A 425 -79.76 22.06 -41.08
CA GLN A 425 -78.64 22.97 -40.85
C GLN A 425 -78.08 22.82 -39.42
N ILE A 426 -78.95 22.75 -38.40
CA ILE A 426 -78.53 22.53 -37.00
C ILE A 426 -77.86 21.15 -36.82
N ALA A 427 -78.39 20.10 -37.45
CA ALA A 427 -77.81 18.76 -37.40
C ALA A 427 -76.41 18.71 -38.04
N THR A 428 -76.21 19.42 -39.15
CA THR A 428 -74.87 19.59 -39.75
C THR A 428 -73.91 20.27 -38.76
N VAL A 429 -74.31 21.39 -38.13
CA VAL A 429 -73.48 22.04 -37.10
C VAL A 429 -73.12 21.06 -35.98
N MET A 430 -74.11 20.31 -35.47
CA MET A 430 -73.90 19.39 -34.36
C MET A 430 -73.04 18.18 -34.73
N ASP A 431 -73.13 17.65 -35.96
CA ASP A 431 -72.29 16.54 -36.43
C ASP A 431 -70.83 16.98 -36.63
N GLU A 432 -70.62 18.20 -37.15
CA GLU A 432 -69.27 18.77 -37.27
C GLU A 432 -68.66 19.03 -35.89
N MET A 433 -69.42 19.63 -34.95
CA MET A 433 -68.99 19.78 -33.56
C MET A 433 -68.67 18.44 -32.88
N LYS A 434 -69.47 17.39 -33.13
CA LYS A 434 -69.25 16.04 -32.60
C LYS A 434 -67.96 15.41 -33.13
N ARG A 435 -67.61 15.67 -34.39
CA ARG A 435 -66.36 15.20 -35.02
C ARG A 435 -65.14 16.04 -34.62
N GLY A 436 -65.34 17.15 -33.90
CA GLY A 436 -64.29 18.07 -33.48
C GLY A 436 -63.90 19.09 -34.56
N HIS A 437 -64.71 19.24 -35.61
CA HIS A 437 -64.54 20.23 -36.66
C HIS A 437 -65.37 21.47 -36.32
N PHE A 438 -64.71 22.53 -35.85
CA PHE A 438 -65.38 23.76 -35.40
C PHE A 438 -65.17 24.95 -36.36
N ASP A 439 -64.49 24.73 -37.49
CA ASP A 439 -64.13 25.75 -38.48
C ASP A 439 -65.12 25.90 -39.63
N VAL A 440 -66.21 25.13 -39.63
CA VAL A 440 -67.19 25.08 -40.72
C VAL A 440 -68.03 26.37 -40.79
N GLN A 441 -68.17 26.98 -41.97
CA GLN A 441 -69.07 28.13 -42.16
C GLN A 441 -70.35 27.71 -42.86
N LEU A 442 -71.50 28.06 -42.29
CA LEU A 442 -72.82 27.83 -42.88
C LEU A 442 -73.45 29.14 -43.31
N GLN A 443 -74.16 29.11 -44.44
CA GLN A 443 -74.95 30.25 -44.91
C GLN A 443 -76.34 30.18 -44.30
N ASN A 444 -76.64 31.06 -43.34
CA ASN A 444 -77.92 31.07 -42.63
C ASN A 444 -79.03 31.65 -43.53
N THR A 445 -79.92 30.78 -44.02
CA THR A 445 -81.06 31.14 -44.88
C THR A 445 -82.39 31.19 -44.12
N ALA A 446 -82.39 30.90 -42.82
CA ALA A 446 -83.59 30.90 -42.00
C ALA A 446 -84.08 32.32 -41.68
N SER A 447 -85.36 32.48 -41.34
CA SER A 447 -85.98 33.76 -40.97
C SER A 447 -86.65 33.68 -39.60
N GLY A 448 -86.73 34.80 -38.88
CA GLY A 448 -87.32 34.86 -37.54
C GLY A 448 -86.47 34.16 -36.47
N GLU A 449 -87.12 33.46 -35.52
CA GLU A 449 -86.42 32.81 -34.39
C GLU A 449 -85.45 31.69 -34.83
N TYR A 450 -85.70 31.03 -35.96
CA TYR A 450 -84.79 30.00 -36.49
C TYR A 450 -83.44 30.57 -36.94
N TYR A 451 -83.40 31.81 -37.43
CA TYR A 451 -82.15 32.50 -37.76
C TYR A 451 -81.27 32.64 -36.52
N ARG A 452 -81.86 33.06 -35.39
CA ARG A 452 -81.13 33.29 -34.13
C ARG A 452 -80.50 32.01 -33.59
N ILE A 453 -81.15 30.86 -33.74
CA ILE A 453 -80.64 29.56 -33.27
C ILE A 453 -79.42 29.12 -34.07
N ILE A 454 -79.49 29.19 -35.42
CA ILE A 454 -78.37 28.82 -36.29
C ILE A 454 -77.21 29.79 -36.08
N ASP A 455 -77.48 31.10 -35.98
CA ASP A 455 -76.46 32.10 -35.71
C ASP A 455 -75.78 31.89 -34.35
N SER A 456 -76.54 31.59 -33.29
CA SER A 456 -75.98 31.27 -31.97
C SER A 456 -75.13 29.99 -31.98
N ALA A 457 -75.55 28.96 -32.72
CA ALA A 457 -74.78 27.72 -32.87
C ALA A 457 -73.47 27.98 -33.63
N GLN A 458 -73.51 28.80 -34.68
CA GLN A 458 -72.33 29.19 -35.46
C GLN A 458 -71.36 30.06 -34.65
N GLN A 459 -71.87 31.00 -33.85
CA GLN A 459 -71.05 31.78 -32.91
C GLN A 459 -70.39 30.88 -31.86
N THR A 460 -71.14 29.92 -31.29
CA THR A 460 -70.62 28.93 -30.33
C THR A 460 -69.49 28.08 -30.95
N MET A 461 -69.69 27.65 -32.19
CA MET A 461 -68.71 26.87 -32.94
C MET A 461 -67.45 27.69 -33.20
N THR A 462 -67.60 28.95 -33.60
CA THR A 462 -66.49 29.89 -33.82
C THR A 462 -65.67 30.09 -32.54
N VAL A 463 -66.34 30.41 -31.42
CA VAL A 463 -65.67 30.59 -30.12
C VAL A 463 -64.94 29.31 -29.69
N THR A 464 -65.58 28.16 -29.82
CA THR A 464 -64.98 26.87 -29.45
C THR A 464 -63.76 26.56 -30.32
N ASN A 465 -63.85 26.80 -31.64
CA ASN A 465 -62.75 26.61 -32.56
C ASN A 465 -61.55 27.47 -32.20
N SER A 466 -61.78 28.76 -31.93
CA SER A 466 -60.71 29.69 -31.60
C SER A 466 -59.97 29.28 -30.31
N VAL A 467 -60.70 28.81 -29.29
CA VAL A 467 -60.09 28.28 -28.06
C VAL A 467 -59.29 27.01 -28.33
N ILE A 468 -59.86 26.01 -29.00
CA ILE A 468 -59.18 24.74 -29.27
C ILE A 468 -57.94 24.93 -30.16
N TYR A 469 -58.05 25.75 -31.21
CA TYR A 469 -56.93 26.10 -32.06
C TYR A 469 -55.78 26.72 -31.27
N ASN A 470 -56.09 27.69 -30.40
CA ASN A 470 -55.07 28.38 -29.61
C ASN A 470 -54.46 27.47 -28.53
N VAL A 471 -55.26 26.61 -27.90
CA VAL A 471 -54.76 25.55 -27.01
C VAL A 471 -53.78 24.63 -27.74
N ASN A 472 -54.13 24.15 -28.94
CA ASN A 472 -53.25 23.28 -29.72
C ASN A 472 -51.92 23.97 -30.06
N GLN A 473 -51.93 25.25 -30.44
CA GLN A 473 -50.72 26.03 -30.71
C GLN A 473 -49.82 26.15 -29.47
N VAL A 474 -50.42 26.38 -28.30
CA VAL A 474 -49.69 26.49 -27.03
C VAL A 474 -49.13 25.13 -26.59
N MET A 475 -49.89 24.05 -26.77
CA MET A 475 -49.43 22.69 -26.48
C MET A 475 -48.28 22.26 -27.39
N GLU A 476 -48.32 22.64 -28.67
CA GLU A 476 -47.22 22.43 -29.62
C GLU A 476 -45.97 23.23 -29.19
N SER A 477 -46.15 24.49 -28.80
CA SER A 477 -45.04 25.31 -28.26
C SER A 477 -44.42 24.66 -27.01
N MET A 478 -45.25 24.15 -26.10
CA MET A 478 -44.79 23.42 -24.91
C MET A 478 -44.04 22.13 -25.28
N HIS A 479 -44.52 21.38 -26.28
CA HIS A 479 -43.84 20.17 -26.77
C HIS A 479 -42.43 20.48 -27.30
N GLN A 480 -42.26 21.64 -27.91
CA GLN A 480 -40.97 22.15 -28.38
C GLN A 480 -40.11 22.77 -27.27
N GLY A 481 -40.55 22.73 -26.01
CA GLY A 481 -39.83 23.29 -24.85
C GLY A 481 -40.00 24.80 -24.66
N ASN A 482 -40.90 25.45 -25.41
CA ASN A 482 -41.23 26.86 -25.23
C ASN A 482 -42.39 27.03 -24.26
N PHE A 483 -42.07 27.32 -23.00
CA PHE A 483 -43.05 27.53 -21.92
C PHE A 483 -43.60 28.97 -21.86
N GLY A 484 -43.20 29.87 -22.77
CA GLY A 484 -43.64 31.27 -22.81
C GLY A 484 -44.99 31.49 -23.51
N ALA A 485 -45.46 30.53 -24.31
CA ALA A 485 -46.72 30.64 -25.05
C ALA A 485 -47.95 30.64 -24.12
N ARG A 486 -48.96 31.45 -24.42
CA ARG A 486 -50.18 31.54 -23.60
C ARG A 486 -51.42 31.39 -24.47
N VAL A 487 -52.45 30.77 -23.90
CA VAL A 487 -53.77 30.70 -24.54
C VAL A 487 -54.37 32.10 -24.44
N ASP A 488 -54.31 32.87 -25.52
CA ASP A 488 -54.72 34.28 -25.56
C ASP A 488 -55.88 34.51 -26.53
N VAL A 489 -57.02 33.95 -26.13
CA VAL A 489 -58.31 34.15 -26.78
C VAL A 489 -59.38 34.35 -25.72
N GLU A 490 -60.43 35.10 -26.06
CA GLU A 490 -61.58 35.28 -25.18
C GLU A 490 -62.33 33.95 -25.02
N ALA A 491 -62.52 33.55 -23.76
CA ALA A 491 -63.17 32.30 -23.40
C ALA A 491 -64.08 32.51 -22.18
N HIS A 492 -65.16 31.73 -22.11
CA HIS A 492 -66.12 31.78 -21.01
C HIS A 492 -66.36 30.39 -20.44
N GLY A 493 -66.97 30.31 -19.23
CA GLY A 493 -67.31 29.04 -18.59
C GLY A 493 -66.10 28.10 -18.39
N GLU A 494 -66.28 26.82 -18.74
CA GLU A 494 -65.22 25.79 -18.60
C GLU A 494 -64.03 26.02 -19.54
N LEU A 495 -64.25 26.61 -20.73
CA LEU A 495 -63.14 26.94 -21.65
C LEU A 495 -62.21 28.00 -21.06
N ARG A 496 -62.76 28.94 -20.28
CA ARG A 496 -61.94 29.89 -19.50
C ARG A 496 -61.11 29.18 -18.44
N ARG A 497 -61.70 28.26 -17.67
CA ARG A 497 -60.96 27.49 -16.67
C ARG A 497 -59.84 26.67 -17.29
N LEU A 498 -60.08 26.08 -18.47
CA LEU A 498 -59.04 25.38 -19.22
C LEU A 498 -57.90 26.33 -19.62
N LYS A 499 -58.21 27.49 -20.22
CA LYS A 499 -57.23 28.56 -20.53
C LYS A 499 -56.41 28.95 -19.30
N ASP A 500 -57.08 29.27 -18.19
CA ASP A 500 -56.44 29.75 -16.97
C ASP A 500 -55.54 28.67 -16.34
N SER A 501 -55.98 27.40 -16.37
CA SER A 501 -55.21 26.26 -15.85
C SER A 501 -53.97 25.97 -16.69
N ILE A 502 -54.08 26.00 -18.03
CA ILE A 502 -52.94 25.83 -18.95
C ILE A 502 -51.94 26.96 -18.74
N ASN A 503 -52.40 28.22 -18.73
CA ASN A 503 -51.54 29.39 -18.56
C ASN A 503 -50.83 29.38 -17.20
N SER A 504 -51.53 29.06 -16.10
CA SER A 504 -50.92 28.98 -14.76
C SER A 504 -49.88 27.85 -14.67
N SER A 505 -50.11 26.73 -15.34
CA SER A 505 -49.16 25.61 -15.41
C SER A 505 -47.91 26.01 -16.18
N LEU A 506 -48.08 26.69 -17.32
CA LEU A 506 -46.96 27.20 -18.13
C LEU A 506 -46.21 28.34 -17.43
N ASP A 507 -46.88 29.19 -16.65
CA ASP A 507 -46.22 30.20 -15.81
C ASP A 507 -45.30 29.55 -14.78
N SER A 508 -45.77 28.50 -14.12
CA SER A 508 -45.00 27.76 -13.12
C SER A 508 -43.79 27.05 -13.75
N LEU A 509 -44.00 26.37 -14.89
CA LEU A 509 -42.94 25.70 -15.63
C LEU A 509 -41.91 26.69 -16.17
N ASN A 510 -42.35 27.79 -16.79
CA ASN A 510 -41.47 28.79 -17.37
C ASN A 510 -40.58 29.46 -16.30
N LYS A 511 -41.18 29.84 -15.16
CA LYS A 511 -40.43 30.42 -14.04
C LYS A 511 -39.41 29.44 -13.47
N ALA A 512 -39.83 28.20 -13.20
CA ALA A 512 -38.93 27.17 -12.66
C ALA A 512 -37.76 26.88 -13.59
N MET A 513 -38.03 26.69 -14.89
CA MET A 513 -36.99 26.43 -15.88
C MET A 513 -36.04 27.62 -16.05
N SER A 514 -36.55 28.86 -15.99
CA SER A 514 -35.74 30.07 -16.05
C SER A 514 -34.83 30.20 -14.82
N ASP A 515 -35.36 29.96 -13.62
CA ASP A 515 -34.57 29.97 -12.37
C ASP A 515 -33.47 28.90 -12.39
N ILE A 516 -33.81 27.68 -12.80
CA ILE A 516 -32.83 26.58 -12.90
C ILE A 516 -31.75 26.92 -13.92
N THR A 517 -32.14 27.42 -15.10
CA THR A 517 -31.18 27.82 -16.14
C THR A 517 -30.23 28.88 -15.63
N ARG A 518 -30.74 29.90 -14.92
CA ARG A 518 -29.91 30.95 -14.33
C ARG A 518 -28.87 30.39 -13.36
N ILE A 519 -29.25 29.47 -12.47
CA ILE A 519 -28.31 28.88 -11.51
C ILE A 519 -27.30 27.96 -12.19
N VAL A 520 -27.72 27.14 -13.14
CA VAL A 520 -26.83 26.22 -13.86
C VAL A 520 -25.82 27.00 -14.72
N VAL A 521 -26.24 28.10 -15.34
CA VAL A 521 -25.33 29.01 -16.06
C VAL A 521 -24.35 29.66 -15.08
N ALA A 522 -24.83 30.23 -13.97
CA ALA A 522 -23.97 30.81 -12.94
C ALA A 522 -22.93 29.79 -12.43
N GLN A 523 -23.36 28.55 -12.17
CA GLN A 523 -22.47 27.45 -11.76
C GLN A 523 -21.41 27.14 -12.84
N SER A 524 -21.78 27.15 -14.12
CA SER A 524 -20.83 26.93 -15.23
C SER A 524 -19.81 28.06 -15.39
N GLU A 525 -20.19 29.28 -14.97
CA GLU A 525 -19.32 30.46 -14.91
C GLU A 525 -18.54 30.56 -13.59
N GLY A 526 -18.65 29.55 -12.72
CA GLY A 526 -17.95 29.47 -11.44
C GLY A 526 -18.64 30.24 -10.30
N ASP A 527 -19.81 30.84 -10.51
CA ASP A 527 -20.55 31.53 -9.45
C ASP A 527 -21.41 30.54 -8.64
N LEU A 528 -20.88 30.10 -7.50
CA LEU A 528 -21.56 29.21 -6.54
C LEU A 528 -22.26 30.00 -5.42
N THR A 529 -22.48 31.31 -5.60
CA THR A 529 -23.15 32.17 -4.60
C THR A 529 -24.66 32.26 -4.82
N GLN A 530 -25.13 31.87 -6.00
CA GLN A 530 -26.51 32.00 -6.45
C GLN A 530 -27.36 30.79 -6.03
N LEU A 531 -28.59 31.04 -5.57
CA LEU A 531 -29.57 30.02 -5.24
C LEU A 531 -30.96 30.39 -5.80
N ILE A 532 -31.83 29.41 -5.95
CA ILE A 532 -33.25 29.63 -6.26
C ILE A 532 -34.00 29.93 -4.97
N SER A 533 -34.55 31.13 -4.84
CA SER A 533 -35.34 31.57 -3.68
C SER A 533 -36.85 31.32 -3.83
N THR A 534 -37.34 31.22 -5.08
CA THR A 534 -38.74 30.93 -5.39
C THR A 534 -39.14 29.53 -4.91
N ASP A 535 -40.30 29.42 -4.26
CA ASP A 535 -40.88 28.14 -3.84
C ASP A 535 -41.76 27.55 -4.95
N TYR A 536 -41.65 26.25 -5.18
CA TYR A 536 -42.38 25.53 -6.22
C TYR A 536 -43.03 24.26 -5.64
N PRO A 537 -44.31 23.98 -5.94
CA PRO A 537 -44.96 22.78 -5.44
C PRO A 537 -44.53 21.52 -6.22
N GLY A 538 -44.68 20.35 -5.58
CA GLY A 538 -44.51 19.05 -6.23
C GLY A 538 -43.07 18.78 -6.71
N GLU A 539 -42.93 18.22 -7.91
CA GLU A 539 -41.63 17.82 -8.46
C GLU A 539 -40.73 19.02 -8.81
N LEU A 540 -41.29 20.19 -9.15
CA LEU A 540 -40.51 21.40 -9.42
C LEU A 540 -39.80 21.91 -8.15
N GLY A 541 -40.44 21.77 -6.98
CA GLY A 541 -39.82 22.08 -5.68
C GLY A 541 -38.65 21.15 -5.37
N ARG A 542 -38.83 19.84 -5.59
CA ARG A 542 -37.74 18.87 -5.42
C ARG A 542 -36.57 19.15 -6.36
N LEU A 543 -36.85 19.55 -7.60
CA LEU A 543 -35.80 19.92 -8.55
C LEU A 543 -35.04 21.18 -8.10
N ARG A 544 -35.75 22.19 -7.60
CA ARG A 544 -35.16 23.38 -6.98
C ARG A 544 -34.25 23.01 -5.80
N ASP A 545 -34.71 22.15 -4.90
CA ASP A 545 -33.95 21.72 -3.74
C ASP A 545 -32.70 20.95 -4.13
N ALA A 546 -32.80 20.06 -5.13
CA ALA A 546 -31.66 19.30 -5.65
C ALA A 546 -30.60 20.22 -6.27
N VAL A 547 -31.01 21.24 -7.04
CA VAL A 547 -30.09 22.22 -7.63
C VAL A 547 -29.39 23.04 -6.54
N ASN A 548 -30.14 23.59 -5.57
CA ASN A 548 -29.56 24.37 -4.48
C ASN A 548 -28.60 23.53 -3.62
N GLN A 549 -28.99 22.29 -3.28
CA GLN A 549 -28.13 21.39 -2.53
C GLN A 549 -26.83 21.05 -3.30
N SER A 550 -26.89 20.96 -4.63
CA SER A 550 -25.71 20.76 -5.47
C SER A 550 -24.74 21.95 -5.36
N VAL A 551 -25.27 23.19 -5.48
CA VAL A 551 -24.48 24.42 -5.33
C VAL A 551 -23.84 24.52 -3.95
N GLU A 552 -24.61 24.26 -2.89
CA GLU A 552 -24.10 24.29 -1.51
C GLU A 552 -22.99 23.27 -1.28
N LYS A 553 -23.17 22.03 -1.75
CA LYS A 553 -22.14 20.97 -1.63
C LYS A 553 -20.88 21.33 -2.40
N LEU A 554 -20.99 21.84 -3.62
CA LEU A 554 -19.84 22.27 -4.41
C LEU A 554 -19.12 23.46 -3.76
N SER A 555 -19.85 24.44 -3.25
CA SER A 555 -19.31 25.60 -2.53
C SER A 555 -18.57 25.17 -1.26
N ALA A 556 -19.11 24.18 -0.53
CA ALA A 556 -18.46 23.59 0.64
C ALA A 556 -17.16 22.85 0.28
N ILE A 557 -17.16 22.05 -0.78
CA ILE A 557 -15.97 21.33 -1.26
C ILE A 557 -14.90 22.34 -1.70
N VAL A 558 -15.25 23.34 -2.50
CA VAL A 558 -14.33 24.41 -2.93
C VAL A 558 -13.70 25.10 -1.71
N GLY A 559 -14.51 25.45 -0.70
CA GLY A 559 -14.01 26.05 0.53
C GLY A 559 -13.03 25.15 1.29
N GLN A 560 -13.33 23.84 1.40
CA GLN A 560 -12.44 22.86 2.04
C GLN A 560 -11.12 22.71 1.28
N VAL A 561 -11.13 22.75 -0.05
CA VAL A 561 -9.90 22.63 -0.82
C VAL A 561 -9.03 23.89 -0.68
N ILE A 562 -9.62 25.09 -0.67
CA ILE A 562 -8.86 26.33 -0.43
C ILE A 562 -8.16 26.28 0.95
N GLU A 563 -8.90 25.87 2.00
CA GLU A 563 -8.34 25.71 3.35
C GLU A 563 -7.22 24.66 3.37
N ALA A 564 -7.43 23.50 2.75
CA ALA A 564 -6.42 22.46 2.66
C ALA A 564 -5.16 22.91 1.89
N SER A 565 -5.32 23.66 0.79
CA SER A 565 -4.21 24.24 0.04
C SER A 565 -3.39 25.21 0.89
N ASP A 566 -4.04 26.06 1.68
CA ASP A 566 -3.34 27.02 2.56
C ASP A 566 -2.54 26.31 3.66
N VAL A 567 -3.12 25.26 4.25
CA VAL A 567 -2.44 24.39 5.24
C VAL A 567 -1.23 23.70 4.62
N VAL A 568 -1.37 23.10 3.43
CA VAL A 568 -0.25 22.44 2.73
C VAL A 568 0.84 23.44 2.37
N ASN A 569 0.47 24.63 1.90
CA ASN A 569 1.43 25.68 1.56
C ASN A 569 2.24 26.13 2.79
N THR A 570 1.56 26.40 3.90
CA THR A 570 2.20 26.78 5.17
C THR A 570 3.12 25.68 5.69
N ALA A 571 2.63 24.43 5.74
CA ALA A 571 3.42 23.28 6.19
C ALA A 571 4.65 23.05 5.30
N SER A 572 4.52 23.24 3.99
CA SER A 572 5.63 23.12 3.05
C SER A 572 6.71 24.18 3.30
N GLN A 573 6.32 25.42 3.60
CA GLN A 573 7.27 26.48 3.98
C GLN A 573 7.99 26.16 5.29
N GLU A 574 7.29 25.61 6.28
CA GLU A 574 7.90 25.15 7.54
C GLU A 574 8.91 24.02 7.30
N VAL A 575 8.56 23.04 6.46
CA VAL A 575 9.47 21.95 6.08
C VAL A 575 10.71 22.49 5.35
N ALA A 576 10.53 23.41 4.40
CA ALA A 576 11.65 24.04 3.70
C ALA A 576 12.58 24.80 4.67
N GLN A 577 12.01 25.54 5.62
CA GLN A 577 12.78 26.23 6.65
C GLN A 577 13.51 25.25 7.60
N GLY A 578 12.87 24.13 7.96
CA GLY A 578 13.48 23.06 8.73
C GLY A 578 14.63 22.37 7.98
N ALA A 579 14.49 22.16 6.67
CA ALA A 579 15.55 21.63 5.82
C ALA A 579 16.76 22.57 5.78
N LEU A 580 16.56 23.89 5.71
CA LEU A 580 17.64 24.87 5.78
C LEU A 580 18.41 24.83 7.12
N ASP A 581 17.71 24.70 8.25
CA ASP A 581 18.36 24.54 9.55
C ASP A 581 19.15 23.22 9.63
N LEU A 582 18.56 22.13 9.15
CA LEU A 582 19.25 20.84 9.06
C LEU A 582 20.49 20.93 8.18
N SER A 583 20.44 21.64 7.04
CA SER A 583 21.60 21.91 6.18
C SER A 583 22.75 22.55 6.97
N SER A 584 22.46 23.58 7.76
CA SER A 584 23.46 24.24 8.60
C SER A 584 24.06 23.31 9.66
N ARG A 585 23.26 22.39 10.22
CA ARG A 585 23.75 21.38 11.17
C ARG A 585 24.64 20.34 10.48
N VAL A 586 24.25 19.87 9.31
CA VAL A 586 25.04 18.93 8.49
C VAL A 586 26.39 19.54 8.12
N GLN A 587 26.44 20.81 7.72
CA GLN A 587 27.70 21.51 7.44
C GLN A 587 28.61 21.62 8.67
N ARG A 588 28.06 21.96 9.84
CA ARG A 588 28.84 21.99 11.09
C ARG A 588 29.33 20.60 11.50
N GLN A 589 28.52 19.57 11.28
CA GLN A 589 28.88 18.18 11.56
C GLN A 589 30.01 17.71 10.65
N ALA A 590 29.97 18.03 9.35
CA ALA A 590 31.05 17.74 8.42
C ALA A 590 32.37 18.38 8.87
N ALA A 591 32.37 19.66 9.24
CA ALA A 591 33.56 20.34 9.76
C ALA A 591 34.10 19.70 11.05
N ALA A 592 33.21 19.27 11.95
CA ALA A 592 33.60 18.57 13.19
C ALA A 592 34.19 17.18 12.89
N LEU A 593 33.67 16.47 11.90
CA LEU A 593 34.21 15.18 11.46
C LEU A 593 35.60 15.34 10.84
N GLU A 594 35.82 16.36 9.99
CA GLU A 594 37.16 16.66 9.44
C GLU A 594 38.19 16.92 10.56
N GLN A 595 37.84 17.76 11.54
CA GLN A 595 38.72 18.06 12.67
C GLN A 595 38.99 16.82 13.55
N THR A 596 37.97 15.99 13.76
CA THR A 596 38.11 14.74 14.52
C THR A 596 39.00 13.76 13.77
N SER A 597 38.84 13.62 12.46
CA SER A 597 39.67 12.76 11.62
C SER A 597 41.15 13.16 11.68
N ALA A 598 41.46 14.46 11.58
CA ALA A 598 42.82 14.97 11.76
C ALA A 598 43.39 14.63 13.15
N SER A 599 42.59 14.78 14.20
CA SER A 599 42.99 14.41 15.58
C SER A 599 43.23 12.91 15.72
N MET A 600 42.47 12.08 14.99
CA MET A 600 42.64 10.63 14.96
C MET A 600 43.90 10.20 14.22
N GLU A 601 44.27 10.88 13.12
CA GLU A 601 45.55 10.67 12.44
C GLU A 601 46.73 11.01 13.35
N GLU A 602 46.68 12.15 14.06
CA GLU A 602 47.67 12.52 15.05
C GLU A 602 47.76 11.50 16.20
N MET A 603 46.61 11.03 16.70
CA MET A 603 46.56 10.02 17.76
C MET A 603 47.16 8.70 17.29
N ASN A 604 46.84 8.26 16.07
CA ASN A 604 47.41 7.04 15.49
C ASN A 604 48.93 7.15 15.37
N ALA A 605 49.44 8.29 14.90
CA ALA A 605 50.88 8.56 14.84
C ALA A 605 51.54 8.54 16.23
N ALA A 606 50.88 9.10 17.26
CA ALA A 606 51.38 9.08 18.63
C ALA A 606 51.41 7.66 19.22
N VAL A 607 50.37 6.85 19.00
CA VAL A 607 50.32 5.45 19.45
C VAL A 607 51.39 4.61 18.75
N GLN A 608 51.57 4.79 17.43
CA GLN A 608 52.61 4.09 16.68
C GLN A 608 54.03 4.45 17.17
N ASN A 609 54.26 5.72 17.49
CA ASN A 609 55.52 6.17 18.09
C ASN A 609 55.73 5.58 19.49
N ASN A 610 54.69 5.52 20.34
CA ASN A 610 54.79 4.89 21.66
C ASN A 610 55.11 3.39 21.57
N SER A 611 54.50 2.68 20.63
CA SER A 611 54.80 1.28 20.36
C SER A 611 56.26 1.09 19.93
N SER A 612 56.72 1.87 18.95
CA SER A 612 58.11 1.85 18.48
C SER A 612 59.12 2.18 19.60
N ASN A 613 58.84 3.22 20.38
CA ASN A 613 59.67 3.62 21.53
C ASN A 613 59.71 2.51 22.59
N SER A 614 58.59 1.84 22.86
CA SER A 614 58.55 0.73 23.81
C SER A 614 59.44 -0.43 23.37
N VAL A 615 59.45 -0.75 22.07
CA VAL A 615 60.36 -1.76 21.50
C VAL A 615 61.83 -1.33 21.65
N GLN A 616 62.15 -0.07 21.35
CA GLN A 616 63.52 0.45 21.52
C GLN A 616 63.97 0.42 22.98
N VAL A 617 63.13 0.88 23.91
CA VAL A 617 63.41 0.88 25.35
C VAL A 617 63.56 -0.55 25.86
N SER A 618 62.75 -1.50 25.38
CA SER A 618 62.91 -2.92 25.73
C SER A 618 64.29 -3.46 25.36
N GLY A 619 64.84 -3.05 24.21
CA GLY A 619 66.20 -3.42 23.80
C GLY A 619 67.28 -2.84 24.72
N VAL A 620 67.11 -1.57 25.14
CA VAL A 620 68.03 -0.93 26.10
C VAL A 620 67.97 -1.62 27.46
N VAL A 621 66.78 -1.95 27.94
CA VAL A 621 66.56 -2.64 29.22
C VAL A 621 67.19 -4.03 29.21
N GLN A 622 67.05 -4.80 28.13
CA GLN A 622 67.75 -6.08 27.96
C GLN A 622 69.28 -5.92 28.04
N LYS A 623 69.83 -4.88 27.41
CA LYS A 623 71.26 -4.60 27.47
C LYS A 623 71.70 -4.25 28.90
N VAL A 624 70.96 -3.41 29.61
CA VAL A 624 71.25 -3.04 31.02
C VAL A 624 71.16 -4.26 31.93
N GLN A 625 70.22 -5.17 31.69
CA GLN A 625 70.11 -6.43 32.44
C GLN A 625 71.35 -7.32 32.23
N SER A 626 71.81 -7.44 30.98
CA SER A 626 73.06 -8.15 30.65
C SER A 626 74.28 -7.51 31.32
N ASP A 627 74.42 -6.19 31.23
CA ASP A 627 75.55 -5.45 31.80
C ASP A 627 75.55 -5.57 33.35
N SER A 628 74.37 -5.56 33.98
CA SER A 628 74.22 -5.73 35.44
C SER A 628 74.55 -7.14 35.91
N SER A 629 74.11 -8.17 35.16
CA SER A 629 74.48 -9.56 35.42
C SER A 629 75.99 -9.75 35.36
N GLN A 630 76.64 -9.18 34.33
CA GLN A 630 78.09 -9.27 34.19
C GLN A 630 78.85 -8.50 35.27
N ALA A 631 78.32 -7.34 35.71
CA ALA A 631 78.89 -6.61 36.85
C ALA A 631 78.80 -7.43 38.16
N ASN A 632 77.70 -8.16 38.36
CA ASN A 632 77.54 -9.04 39.51
C ASN A 632 78.56 -10.19 39.49
N ASP A 633 78.79 -10.82 38.33
CA ASP A 633 79.82 -11.85 38.16
C ASP A 633 81.23 -11.34 38.50
N VAL A 634 81.56 -10.10 38.08
CA VAL A 634 82.85 -9.48 38.40
C VAL A 634 82.98 -9.19 39.90
N MET A 635 81.90 -8.80 40.59
CA MET A 635 81.92 -8.64 42.05
C MET A 635 82.12 -9.97 42.78
N HIS A 636 81.48 -11.05 42.32
CA HIS A 636 81.76 -12.39 42.84
C HIS A 636 83.25 -12.77 42.69
N GLN A 637 83.83 -12.56 41.51
CA GLN A 637 85.26 -12.80 41.28
C GLN A 637 86.15 -11.92 42.17
N THR A 638 85.74 -10.67 42.43
CA THR A 638 86.47 -9.74 43.30
C THR A 638 86.44 -10.20 44.76
N ILE A 639 85.29 -10.67 45.25
CA ILE A 639 85.14 -11.25 46.59
C ILE A 639 86.02 -12.50 46.73
N ASP A 640 86.01 -13.39 45.73
CA ASP A 640 86.86 -14.58 45.72
C ASP A 640 88.36 -14.22 45.77
N ALA A 641 88.78 -13.22 44.99
CA ALA A 641 90.15 -12.73 45.00
C ALA A 641 90.54 -12.13 46.36
N MET A 642 89.67 -11.33 46.99
CA MET A 642 89.92 -10.77 48.32
C MET A 642 90.03 -11.86 49.38
N ASN A 643 89.18 -12.89 49.34
CA ASN A 643 89.26 -14.04 50.23
C ASN A 643 90.59 -14.80 50.05
N ALA A 644 91.05 -14.98 48.80
CA ALA A 644 92.33 -15.61 48.51
C ALA A 644 93.53 -14.77 49.02
N ILE A 645 93.47 -13.44 48.91
CA ILE A 645 94.49 -12.54 49.47
C ILE A 645 94.47 -12.64 51.00
N GLN A 646 93.30 -12.64 51.63
CA GLN A 646 93.16 -12.79 53.08
C GLN A 646 93.77 -14.10 53.58
N GLU A 647 93.49 -15.22 52.91
CA GLU A 647 94.10 -16.51 53.22
C GLU A 647 95.63 -16.47 53.09
N SER A 648 96.14 -15.84 52.02
CA SER A 648 97.58 -15.64 51.81
C SER A 648 98.21 -14.79 52.92
N SER A 649 97.57 -13.69 53.33
CA SER A 649 98.03 -12.84 54.42
C SER A 649 98.07 -13.57 55.76
N HIS A 650 97.10 -14.45 56.05
CA HIS A 650 97.15 -15.30 57.23
C HIS A 650 98.36 -16.26 57.20
N LYS A 651 98.61 -16.92 56.06
CA LYS A 651 99.79 -17.78 55.88
C LYS A 651 101.10 -17.01 56.09
N ILE A 652 101.19 -15.76 55.60
CA ILE A 652 102.37 -14.92 55.84
C ILE A 652 102.48 -14.58 57.34
N SER A 653 101.37 -14.27 58.04
CA SER A 653 101.38 -14.01 59.48
C SER A 653 101.93 -15.19 60.28
N ASP A 654 101.55 -16.42 59.92
CA ASP A 654 102.06 -17.65 60.53
C ASP A 654 103.57 -17.81 60.31
N ILE A 655 104.06 -17.54 59.09
CA ILE A 655 105.49 -17.57 58.77
C ILE A 655 106.27 -16.53 59.58
N VAL A 656 105.73 -15.32 59.72
CA VAL A 656 106.39 -14.24 60.48
C VAL A 656 106.42 -14.57 61.97
N THR A 657 105.35 -15.18 62.49
CA THR A 657 105.31 -15.70 63.87
C THR A 657 106.37 -16.78 64.09
N LEU A 658 106.57 -17.67 63.11
CA LEU A 658 107.67 -18.64 63.13
C LEU A 658 109.05 -17.96 63.10
N ILE A 659 109.24 -16.91 62.29
CA ILE A 659 110.49 -16.14 62.22
C ILE A 659 110.79 -15.45 63.55
N ASP A 660 109.79 -14.84 64.21
CA ASP A 660 109.95 -14.28 65.56
C ASP A 660 110.36 -15.36 66.57
N GLY A 661 109.75 -16.55 66.47
CA GLY A 661 110.15 -17.74 67.24
C GLY A 661 111.61 -18.15 67.00
N ILE A 662 112.07 -18.17 65.74
CA ILE A 662 113.47 -18.47 65.38
C ILE A 662 114.41 -17.38 65.91
N ALA A 663 114.03 -16.11 65.80
CA ALA A 663 114.80 -14.98 66.31
C ALA A 663 114.94 -15.05 67.84
N PHE A 664 113.87 -15.39 68.57
CA PHE A 664 113.90 -15.62 70.01
C PHE A 664 114.82 -16.77 70.40
N GLN A 665 114.73 -17.92 69.71
CA GLN A 665 115.63 -19.05 69.91
C GLN A 665 117.09 -18.70 69.61
N THR A 666 117.35 -17.93 68.55
CA THR A 666 118.69 -17.47 68.16
C THR A 666 119.27 -16.51 69.21
N ASN A 667 118.44 -15.61 69.76
CA ASN A 667 118.83 -14.72 70.85
C ASN A 667 119.20 -15.48 72.13
N LEU A 668 118.48 -16.57 72.45
CA LEU A 668 118.83 -17.46 73.58
C LEU A 668 120.11 -18.27 73.33
N LEU A 669 120.30 -18.81 72.12
CA LEU A 669 121.53 -19.51 71.72
C LEU A 669 122.74 -18.59 71.74
N ALA A 670 122.60 -17.36 71.25
CA ALA A 670 123.63 -16.34 71.25
C ALA A 670 123.96 -15.87 72.68
N LEU A 671 122.97 -15.76 73.56
CA LEU A 671 123.20 -15.52 74.99
C LEU A 671 123.99 -16.67 75.63
N ASN A 672 123.61 -17.92 75.38
CA ASN A 672 124.35 -19.10 75.88
C ASN A 672 125.78 -19.13 75.35
N ALA A 673 126.00 -18.81 74.06
CA ALA A 673 127.32 -18.72 73.47
C ALA A 673 128.16 -17.56 74.05
N ALA A 674 127.55 -16.40 74.33
CA ALA A 674 128.23 -15.27 74.96
C ALA A 674 128.64 -15.59 76.41
N VAL A 675 127.81 -16.34 77.15
CA VAL A 675 128.12 -16.82 78.51
C VAL A 675 129.27 -17.83 78.48
N GLU A 676 129.24 -18.80 77.57
CA GLU A 676 130.31 -19.81 77.47
C GLU A 676 131.63 -19.20 76.95
N ALA A 677 131.55 -18.19 76.07
CA ALA A 677 132.70 -17.40 75.65
C ALA A 677 133.31 -16.56 76.78
N ALA A 678 132.48 -16.00 77.68
CA ALA A 678 132.95 -15.34 78.90
C ALA A 678 133.61 -16.32 79.88
N ARG A 679 133.15 -17.59 79.89
CA ARG A 679 133.70 -18.68 80.71
C ARG A 679 135.07 -19.16 80.24
N ALA A 680 135.37 -19.05 78.94
CA ALA A 680 136.64 -19.44 78.32
C ALA A 680 137.78 -18.39 78.46
N GLY A 681 137.56 -17.26 79.14
CA GLY A 681 138.58 -16.25 79.43
C GLY A 681 139.20 -15.60 78.18
N GLU A 682 140.52 -15.38 78.16
CA GLU A 682 141.23 -14.71 77.05
C GLU A 682 141.10 -15.45 75.70
N HIS A 683 140.86 -16.78 75.70
CA HIS A 683 140.67 -17.57 74.48
C HIS A 683 139.26 -17.42 73.85
N GLY A 684 138.27 -16.95 74.60
CA GLY A 684 136.87 -16.81 74.16
C GLY A 684 136.52 -15.42 73.61
N ARG A 685 137.45 -14.46 73.64
CA ARG A 685 137.19 -13.04 73.35
C ARG A 685 136.62 -12.80 71.94
N GLY A 686 137.12 -13.50 70.93
CA GLY A 686 136.59 -13.45 69.56
C GLY A 686 135.18 -14.04 69.44
N PHE A 687 134.90 -15.14 70.15
CA PHE A 687 133.58 -15.77 70.18
C PHE A 687 132.53 -14.92 70.92
N ALA A 688 132.92 -14.21 71.97
CA ALA A 688 132.03 -13.31 72.71
C ALA A 688 131.53 -12.14 71.84
N VAL A 689 132.41 -11.58 71.00
CA VAL A 689 132.04 -10.51 70.05
C VAL A 689 131.07 -11.04 68.99
N VAL A 690 131.36 -12.22 68.41
CA VAL A 690 130.46 -12.85 67.43
C VAL A 690 129.10 -13.20 68.07
N ALA A 691 129.08 -13.73 69.30
CA ALA A 691 127.86 -14.02 70.02
C ALA A 691 127.04 -12.76 70.36
N GLY A 692 127.71 -11.65 70.71
CA GLY A 692 127.07 -10.35 70.89
C GLY A 692 126.45 -9.81 69.60
N GLU A 693 127.15 -9.96 68.47
CA GLU A 693 126.66 -9.55 67.16
C GLU A 693 125.47 -10.40 66.69
N VAL A 694 125.55 -11.73 66.86
CA VAL A 694 124.44 -12.66 66.55
C VAL A 694 123.23 -12.37 67.44
N ARG A 695 123.44 -12.02 68.71
CA ARG A 695 122.36 -11.65 69.63
C ARG A 695 121.69 -10.34 69.20
N SER A 696 122.47 -9.32 68.87
CA SER A 696 122.00 -8.04 68.34
C SER A 696 121.21 -8.24 67.05
N LEU A 697 121.70 -9.10 66.15
CA LEU A 697 121.01 -9.46 64.91
C LEU A 697 119.69 -10.19 65.18
N ALA A 698 119.65 -11.11 66.14
CA ALA A 698 118.44 -11.82 66.54
C ALA A 698 117.39 -10.88 67.16
N GLN A 699 117.79 -9.91 67.98
CA GLN A 699 116.90 -8.87 68.51
C GLN A 699 116.33 -7.99 67.39
N LYS A 700 117.18 -7.57 66.44
CA LYS A 700 116.73 -6.83 65.25
C LYS A 700 115.77 -7.64 64.38
N SER A 701 115.99 -8.95 64.24
CA SER A 701 115.10 -9.86 63.50
C SER A 701 113.74 -10.02 64.19
N ALA A 702 113.71 -10.12 65.53
CA ALA A 702 112.46 -10.18 66.30
C ALA A 702 111.68 -8.86 66.21
N GLU A 703 112.37 -7.72 66.31
CA GLU A 703 111.76 -6.40 66.12
C GLU A 703 111.21 -6.21 64.71
N ALA A 704 111.96 -6.63 63.68
CA ALA A 704 111.51 -6.61 62.30
C ALA A 704 110.29 -7.54 62.07
N ALA A 705 110.32 -8.76 62.63
CA ALA A 705 109.20 -9.70 62.56
C ALA A 705 107.94 -9.11 63.20
N LYS A 706 108.04 -8.52 64.39
CA LYS A 706 106.93 -7.85 65.07
C LYS A 706 106.34 -6.68 64.25
N ASN A 707 107.20 -5.88 63.61
CA ASN A 707 106.75 -4.81 62.71
C ASN A 707 106.02 -5.37 61.48
N ILE A 708 106.51 -6.46 60.89
CA ILE A 708 105.84 -7.15 59.78
C ILE A 708 104.49 -7.72 60.23
N THR A 709 104.40 -8.36 61.40
CA THR A 709 103.12 -8.86 61.96
C THR A 709 102.10 -7.74 62.10
N SER A 710 102.51 -6.56 62.59
CA SER A 710 101.63 -5.40 62.68
C SER A 710 101.11 -4.95 61.31
N LEU A 711 101.98 -4.88 60.29
CA LEU A 711 101.60 -4.52 58.92
C LEU A 711 100.69 -5.57 58.26
N ILE A 712 100.89 -6.85 58.54
CA ILE A 712 100.04 -7.93 58.04
C ILE A 712 98.66 -7.85 58.68
N ASN A 713 98.58 -7.65 60.01
CA ASN A 713 97.29 -7.48 60.68
C ASN A 713 96.52 -6.28 60.13
N GLU A 714 97.21 -5.14 59.94
CA GLU A 714 96.59 -3.98 59.28
C GLU A 714 96.12 -4.30 57.85
N SER A 715 96.89 -5.09 57.10
CA SER A 715 96.51 -5.52 55.75
C SER A 715 95.29 -6.44 55.76
N VAL A 716 95.21 -7.39 56.70
CA VAL A 716 94.05 -8.28 56.90
C VAL A 716 92.80 -7.47 57.24
N ASP A 717 92.92 -6.47 58.12
CA ASP A 717 91.81 -5.57 58.45
C ASP A 717 91.32 -4.79 57.22
N ARG A 718 92.25 -4.25 56.41
CA ARG A 718 91.91 -3.57 55.15
C ARG A 718 91.25 -4.50 54.13
N ILE A 719 91.71 -5.75 54.02
CA ILE A 719 91.12 -6.76 53.13
C ILE A 719 89.71 -7.12 53.60
N ASN A 720 89.50 -7.38 54.90
CA ASN A 720 88.16 -7.63 55.46
C ASN A 720 87.19 -6.50 55.14
N GLN A 721 87.65 -5.25 55.26
CA GLN A 721 86.84 -4.08 54.93
C GLN A 721 86.56 -3.99 53.42
N GLY A 722 87.53 -4.34 52.58
CA GLY A 722 87.37 -4.46 51.12
C GLY A 722 86.38 -5.56 50.71
N THR A 723 86.49 -6.76 51.28
CA THR A 723 85.56 -7.88 51.06
C THR A 723 84.14 -7.50 51.44
N LYS A 724 83.97 -6.82 52.59
CA LYS A 724 82.66 -6.32 53.03
C LYS A 724 82.05 -5.34 52.03
N LEU A 725 82.81 -4.33 51.59
CA LEU A 725 82.35 -3.34 50.60
C LEU A 725 82.01 -3.99 49.25
N ALA A 726 82.80 -4.99 48.82
CA ALA A 726 82.53 -5.73 47.58
C ALA A 726 81.24 -6.57 47.68
N THR A 727 81.00 -7.21 48.84
CA THR A 727 79.77 -7.97 49.10
C THR A 727 78.55 -7.07 49.14
N GLU A 728 78.62 -5.92 49.84
CA GLU A 728 77.55 -4.91 49.85
C GLU A 728 77.29 -4.37 48.43
N SER A 729 78.33 -4.15 47.62
CA SER A 729 78.19 -3.73 46.23
C SER A 729 77.51 -4.79 45.35
N GLY A 730 77.85 -6.07 45.53
CA GLY A 730 77.18 -7.19 44.84
C GLY A 730 75.68 -7.27 45.16
N GLN A 731 75.30 -7.13 46.43
CA GLN A 731 73.89 -7.10 46.85
C GLN A 731 73.10 -5.95 46.22
N VAL A 732 73.72 -4.77 46.09
CA VAL A 732 73.09 -3.62 45.41
C VAL A 732 72.88 -3.91 43.92
N LEU A 733 73.84 -4.55 43.25
CA LEU A 733 73.72 -4.94 41.83
C LEU A 733 72.63 -6.00 41.62
N GLU A 734 72.47 -6.93 42.55
CA GLU A 734 71.39 -7.92 42.55
C GLU A 734 70.01 -7.22 42.64
N GLY A 735 69.84 -6.27 43.56
CA GLY A 735 68.62 -5.47 43.68
C GLY A 735 68.33 -4.58 42.45
N ILE A 736 69.38 -4.06 41.78
CA ILE A 736 69.23 -3.34 40.50
C ILE A 736 68.70 -4.30 39.42
N THR A 737 69.19 -5.54 39.39
CA THR A 737 68.76 -6.54 38.40
C THR A 737 67.27 -6.86 38.54
N GLU A 738 66.77 -7.01 39.77
CA GLU A 738 65.34 -7.19 40.04
C GLU A 738 64.50 -5.98 39.56
N GLN A 739 64.97 -4.76 39.81
CA GLN A 739 64.27 -3.54 39.39
C GLN A 739 64.25 -3.37 37.86
N VAL A 740 65.35 -3.72 37.19
CA VAL A 740 65.43 -3.71 35.71
C VAL A 740 64.45 -4.71 35.11
N GLU A 741 64.25 -5.88 35.73
CA GLU A 741 63.26 -6.86 35.30
C GLU A 741 61.81 -6.34 35.45
N SER A 742 61.53 -5.62 36.53
CA SER A 742 60.24 -4.93 36.72
C SER A 742 59.99 -3.88 35.64
N VAL A 743 61.00 -3.06 35.31
CA VAL A 743 60.92 -2.08 34.20
C VAL A 743 60.68 -2.78 32.86
N ALA A 744 61.38 -3.89 32.59
CA ALA A 744 61.15 -4.69 31.39
C ALA A 744 59.70 -5.17 31.28
N SER A 745 59.10 -5.57 32.41
CA SER A 745 57.69 -5.98 32.48
C SER A 745 56.74 -4.83 32.15
N MET A 746 56.96 -3.65 32.73
CA MET A 746 56.14 -2.46 32.45
C MET A 746 56.21 -2.05 30.97
N ILE A 747 57.39 -2.11 30.35
CA ILE A 747 57.55 -1.79 28.92
C ILE A 747 56.79 -2.78 28.04
N ARG A 748 56.77 -4.08 28.38
CA ARG A 748 55.94 -5.07 27.68
C ARG A 748 54.44 -4.76 27.80
N GLN A 749 53.99 -4.35 28.98
CA GLN A 749 52.59 -3.92 29.18
C GLN A 749 52.25 -2.67 28.37
N ILE A 750 53.15 -1.68 28.30
CA ILE A 750 52.96 -0.47 27.48
C ILE A 750 52.89 -0.82 26.00
N ALA A 751 53.76 -1.70 25.50
CA ALA A 751 53.73 -2.16 24.12
C ALA A 751 52.40 -2.85 23.78
N GLN A 752 51.93 -3.75 24.64
CA GLN A 752 50.63 -4.43 24.47
C GLN A 752 49.47 -3.42 24.50
N ALA A 753 49.44 -2.52 25.48
CA ALA A 753 48.40 -1.49 25.59
C ALA A 753 48.40 -0.55 24.37
N SER A 754 49.58 -0.23 23.82
CA SER A 754 49.71 0.58 22.61
C SER A 754 49.17 -0.17 21.38
N GLU A 755 49.37 -1.48 21.27
CA GLU A 755 48.81 -2.29 20.19
C GLU A 755 47.26 -2.35 20.27
N GLU A 756 46.72 -2.51 21.48
CA GLU A 756 45.26 -2.47 21.70
C GLU A 756 44.68 -1.07 21.40
N GLN A 757 45.38 0.01 21.79
CA GLN A 757 44.99 1.38 21.45
C GLN A 757 45.00 1.61 19.94
N ALA A 758 45.99 1.09 19.21
CA ALA A 758 46.05 1.23 17.75
C ALA A 758 44.83 0.59 17.08
N LYS A 759 44.44 -0.62 17.51
CA LYS A 759 43.22 -1.29 17.05
C LYS A 759 41.96 -0.50 17.41
N GLY A 760 41.90 0.08 18.60
CA GLY A 760 40.79 0.95 19.01
C GLY A 760 40.67 2.22 18.17
N VAL A 761 41.80 2.86 17.88
CA VAL A 761 41.89 4.04 17.00
C VAL A 761 41.44 3.70 15.58
N GLU A 762 41.84 2.55 15.04
CA GLU A 762 41.39 2.06 13.72
C GLU A 762 39.87 1.82 13.68
N GLN A 763 39.30 1.22 14.72
CA GLN A 763 37.84 1.02 14.83
C GLN A 763 37.08 2.35 14.87
N VAL A 764 37.56 3.32 15.66
CA VAL A 764 36.94 4.65 15.70
C VAL A 764 37.08 5.35 14.35
N HIS A 765 38.22 5.21 13.66
CA HIS A 765 38.41 5.76 12.32
C HIS A 765 37.41 5.17 11.31
N GLN A 766 37.17 3.85 11.36
CA GLN A 766 36.13 3.23 10.53
C GLN A 766 34.72 3.78 10.84
N ALA A 767 34.38 3.94 12.13
CA ALA A 767 33.10 4.54 12.53
C ALA A 767 32.96 6.00 12.08
N MET A 768 34.07 6.76 12.02
CA MET A 768 34.07 8.12 11.47
C MET A 768 33.78 8.11 9.97
N ASN A 769 34.31 7.15 9.21
CA ASN A 769 34.01 7.01 7.78
C ASN A 769 32.51 6.71 7.55
N ASP A 770 31.91 5.87 8.41
CA ASP A 770 30.47 5.61 8.36
C ASP A 770 29.64 6.87 8.68
N LEU A 771 30.07 7.68 9.66
CA LEU A 771 29.44 8.96 9.98
C LEU A 771 29.61 9.99 8.87
N ASP A 772 30.74 10.01 8.17
CA ASP A 772 30.95 10.90 7.01
C ASP A 772 30.00 10.52 5.88
N SER A 773 29.90 9.23 5.56
CA SER A 773 28.93 8.73 4.58
C SER A 773 27.49 9.10 4.94
N ALA A 774 27.09 8.90 6.20
CA ALA A 774 25.77 9.31 6.70
C ALA A 774 25.57 10.84 6.64
N THR A 775 26.62 11.62 6.90
CA THR A 775 26.58 13.09 6.82
C THR A 775 26.38 13.57 5.38
N GLN A 776 27.06 12.94 4.41
CA GLN A 776 26.85 13.21 2.98
C GLN A 776 25.44 12.80 2.52
N GLN A 777 24.94 11.65 2.98
CA GLN A 777 23.58 11.22 2.68
C GLN A 777 22.54 12.20 3.27
N ASN A 778 22.77 12.70 4.49
CA ASN A 778 21.92 13.72 5.09
C ASN A 778 21.95 15.02 4.29
N ALA A 779 23.10 15.41 3.72
CA ALA A 779 23.18 16.58 2.84
C ALA A 779 22.31 16.40 1.59
N ALA A 780 22.38 15.24 0.93
CA ALA A 780 21.54 14.92 -0.22
C ALA A 780 20.06 14.87 0.14
N LEU A 781 19.71 14.28 1.30
CA LEU A 781 18.34 14.22 1.80
C LEU A 781 17.77 15.61 2.07
N VAL A 782 18.59 16.52 2.62
CA VAL A 782 18.22 17.92 2.85
C VAL A 782 17.89 18.62 1.53
N GLU A 783 18.72 18.44 0.49
CA GLU A 783 18.47 19.01 -0.83
C GLU A 783 17.18 18.47 -1.44
N GLN A 784 16.96 17.16 -1.39
CA GLN A 784 15.73 16.52 -1.86
C GLN A 784 14.49 16.98 -1.09
N THR A 785 14.60 17.12 0.24
CA THR A 785 13.50 17.57 1.10
C THR A 785 13.14 19.02 0.80
N SER A 786 14.14 19.87 0.60
CA SER A 786 13.91 21.27 0.21
C SER A 786 13.21 21.37 -1.14
N ALA A 787 13.66 20.61 -2.14
CA ALA A 787 13.04 20.58 -3.47
C ALA A 787 11.60 20.05 -3.42
N ALA A 788 11.35 19.00 -2.63
CA ALA A 788 10.00 18.46 -2.45
C ALA A 788 9.07 19.47 -1.75
N ALA A 789 9.56 20.17 -0.73
CA ALA A 789 8.80 21.21 -0.03
C ALA A 789 8.46 22.39 -0.95
N GLU A 790 9.42 22.84 -1.76
CA GLU A 790 9.18 23.90 -2.76
C GLU A 790 8.15 23.46 -3.80
N SER A 791 8.25 22.24 -4.31
CA SER A 791 7.28 21.67 -5.25
C SER A 791 5.88 21.56 -4.62
N MET A 792 5.76 21.11 -3.36
CA MET A 792 4.47 21.05 -2.67
C MET A 792 3.84 22.43 -2.46
N SER A 793 4.66 23.44 -2.15
CA SER A 793 4.22 24.83 -2.05
C SER A 793 3.72 25.35 -3.41
N GLU A 794 4.44 25.07 -4.50
CA GLU A 794 4.00 25.41 -5.86
C GLU A 794 2.69 24.72 -6.24
N GLN A 795 2.54 23.42 -5.94
CA GLN A 795 1.31 22.67 -6.19
C GLN A 795 0.12 23.23 -5.39
N ALA A 796 0.34 23.59 -4.13
CA ALA A 796 -0.69 24.18 -3.28
C ALA A 796 -1.15 25.55 -3.79
N VAL A 797 -0.20 26.40 -4.21
CA VAL A 797 -0.48 27.70 -4.84
C VAL A 797 -1.23 27.51 -6.17
N SER A 798 -0.79 26.56 -7.00
CA SER A 798 -1.45 26.23 -8.28
C SER A 798 -2.88 25.73 -8.06
N LEU A 799 -3.11 24.85 -7.08
CA LEU A 799 -4.44 24.37 -6.73
C LEU A 799 -5.35 25.51 -6.24
N SER A 800 -4.83 26.39 -5.38
CA SER A 800 -5.55 27.59 -4.95
C SER A 800 -5.89 28.51 -6.13
N HIS A 801 -4.99 28.66 -7.10
CA HIS A 801 -5.21 29.46 -8.30
C HIS A 801 -6.30 28.86 -9.19
N ASN A 802 -6.23 27.55 -9.45
CA ASN A 802 -7.22 26.84 -10.28
C ASN A 802 -8.63 26.89 -9.69
N ILE A 803 -8.73 26.89 -8.36
CA ILE A 803 -10.01 26.94 -7.64
C ILE A 803 -10.54 28.37 -7.48
N ALA A 804 -9.69 29.40 -7.64
CA ALA A 804 -10.09 30.80 -7.58
C ALA A 804 -11.11 31.19 -8.66
N PHE A 805 -11.29 30.38 -9.70
CA PHE A 805 -12.40 30.50 -10.64
C PHE A 805 -13.78 30.44 -9.94
N PHE A 806 -13.91 29.61 -8.90
CA PHE A 806 -15.16 29.42 -8.18
C PHE A 806 -15.36 30.50 -7.12
N LYS A 807 -16.40 31.32 -7.31
CA LYS A 807 -16.85 32.32 -6.33
C LYS A 807 -17.73 31.62 -5.30
N THR A 808 -17.38 31.76 -4.02
CA THR A 808 -18.16 31.22 -2.90
C THR A 808 -18.54 32.34 -1.93
N ASN A 809 -19.65 32.16 -1.22
CA ASN A 809 -20.11 33.10 -0.19
C ASN A 809 -19.16 33.19 1.02
N LYS A 810 -18.11 32.36 1.08
CA LYS A 810 -17.04 32.40 2.07
C LYS A 810 -15.87 33.28 1.65
N THR A 811 -16.13 34.34 0.89
CA THR A 811 -15.12 35.37 0.65
C THR A 811 -15.05 36.27 1.90
N HIS A 812 -14.05 36.04 2.75
CA HIS A 812 -13.62 36.82 3.92
C HIS A 812 -14.53 36.84 5.18
N LEU A 813 -14.41 35.81 6.03
CA LEU A 813 -14.64 35.92 7.48
C LEU A 813 -13.49 35.28 8.27
N THR A 814 -12.25 35.66 7.96
CA THR A 814 -11.07 35.42 8.80
C THR A 814 -10.21 36.68 8.82
N LYS A 815 -10.76 37.73 9.42
CA LYS A 815 -9.97 38.72 10.13
C LYS A 815 -10.52 38.83 11.55
N ALA A 816 -10.54 37.69 12.23
CA ALA A 816 -10.69 37.65 13.69
C ALA A 816 -9.27 37.73 14.28
N GLU A 817 -9.12 38.67 15.20
CA GLU A 817 -7.87 39.08 15.84
C GLU A 817 -7.05 37.90 16.34
N THR A 818 -5.78 37.86 15.92
CA THR A 818 -4.76 37.05 16.57
C THR A 818 -4.61 37.49 18.03
N PRO A 819 -4.73 36.59 19.02
CA PRO A 819 -4.23 36.86 20.36
C PRO A 819 -2.72 37.01 20.25
N LYS A 820 -2.24 38.18 20.66
CA LYS A 820 -0.84 38.56 20.75
C LYS A 820 -0.13 37.60 21.71
N LEU A 821 0.43 36.51 21.21
CA LEU A 821 1.38 35.68 21.96
C LEU A 821 2.71 36.43 22.02
N GLU A 822 3.13 36.72 23.25
CA GLU A 822 4.37 37.41 23.58
C GLU A 822 5.58 36.72 22.92
N ALA A 823 6.29 37.48 22.10
CA ALA A 823 7.57 37.09 21.55
C ALA A 823 8.60 36.98 22.68
N LYS A 824 9.12 35.77 22.93
CA LYS A 824 10.43 35.61 23.57
C LYS A 824 11.53 36.17 22.65
N PRO A 825 12.60 36.76 23.20
CA PRO A 825 13.55 37.54 22.44
C PRO A 825 14.41 36.66 21.51
N LYS A 826 14.49 37.07 20.23
CA LYS A 826 15.47 36.59 19.25
C LYS A 826 16.88 36.88 19.78
N SER A 827 17.69 35.85 19.94
CA SER A 827 19.14 35.96 20.04
C SER A 827 19.70 36.53 18.73
N GLU A 828 20.49 37.59 18.83
CA GLU A 828 21.18 38.25 17.71
C GLU A 828 22.06 37.25 16.90
N PRO A 829 22.11 37.38 15.56
CA PRO A 829 23.14 36.71 14.77
C PRO A 829 24.50 37.38 15.02
N ALA A 830 25.49 36.59 15.43
CA ALA A 830 26.88 37.04 15.51
C ALA A 830 27.38 37.50 14.12
N LYS A 831 28.07 38.65 14.10
CA LYS A 831 28.65 39.29 12.92
C LYS A 831 29.50 38.31 12.11
N ARG A 832 29.12 38.12 10.84
CA ARG A 832 29.91 37.45 9.79
C ARG A 832 31.12 38.33 9.42
N ILE A 833 32.33 37.79 9.60
CA ILE A 833 33.54 38.36 9.00
C ILE A 833 33.52 38.00 7.52
N GLU A 834 33.62 39.01 6.66
CA GLU A 834 33.73 38.85 5.20
C GLU A 834 35.09 38.25 4.83
N ALA A 835 35.08 37.05 4.25
CA ALA A 835 36.21 36.52 3.51
C ALA A 835 36.02 36.80 2.02
N LYS A 836 37.03 37.49 1.46
CA LYS A 836 37.18 37.93 0.08
C LYS A 836 37.08 36.76 -0.91
N LYS A 837 36.18 36.87 -1.89
CA LYS A 837 36.08 35.94 -3.04
C LYS A 837 37.29 36.09 -3.94
N GLU A 838 38.08 35.02 -4.09
CA GLU A 838 38.92 34.80 -5.27
C GLU A 838 38.33 33.63 -6.07
N GLN A 839 37.91 33.93 -7.30
CA GLN A 839 37.46 32.95 -8.27
C GLN A 839 38.67 32.18 -8.82
N VAL A 840 38.61 30.85 -8.82
CA VAL A 840 39.47 30.05 -9.70
C VAL A 840 38.60 29.14 -10.57
N GLN A 841 38.64 29.45 -11.86
CA GLN A 841 38.10 28.67 -12.96
C GLN A 841 38.85 27.35 -13.10
N ALA A 842 38.09 26.27 -13.30
CA ALA A 842 38.60 24.96 -13.67
C ALA A 842 39.07 24.92 -15.14
N LYS A 843 40.25 24.34 -15.38
CA LYS A 843 40.53 23.53 -16.57
C LYS A 843 41.66 22.52 -16.29
N PRO A 844 41.57 21.29 -16.84
CA PRO A 844 42.48 20.20 -16.49
C PRO A 844 43.67 20.11 -17.46
N LYS A 845 44.85 19.78 -16.94
CA LYS A 845 45.94 19.18 -17.72
C LYS A 845 46.74 18.21 -16.86
N ALA A 846 46.78 16.97 -17.32
CA ALA A 846 47.62 15.90 -16.80
C ALA A 846 49.10 16.19 -17.07
N GLN A 847 49.96 15.94 -16.09
CA GLN A 847 51.35 15.56 -16.34
C GLN A 847 52.00 14.84 -15.14
N GLU A 848 52.71 13.79 -15.51
CA GLU A 848 53.49 12.80 -14.77
C GLU A 848 54.25 13.27 -13.51
N ALA A 849 54.17 12.46 -12.45
CA ALA A 849 55.02 12.58 -11.27
C ALA A 849 56.23 11.63 -11.35
N LYS A 850 57.43 12.18 -11.18
CA LYS A 850 58.63 11.48 -10.69
C LYS A 850 58.98 11.99 -9.29
N PRO A 851 59.60 11.15 -8.42
CA PRO A 851 59.62 11.37 -6.98
C PRO A 851 60.82 12.21 -6.51
N ALA A 852 60.61 13.05 -5.50
CA ALA A 852 61.69 13.77 -4.81
C ALA A 852 61.53 13.71 -3.28
N ALA A 853 62.53 13.06 -2.67
CA ALA A 853 63.26 13.36 -1.43
C ALA A 853 62.52 13.78 -0.13
N LYS A 854 62.80 12.97 0.91
CA LYS A 854 62.66 13.29 2.35
C LYS A 854 63.40 14.58 2.74
N PRO A 855 62.86 15.38 3.68
CA PRO A 855 63.66 16.29 4.49
C PRO A 855 63.98 15.71 5.87
N GLU A 856 65.26 15.82 6.27
CA GLU A 856 65.76 15.62 7.63
C GLU A 856 65.28 16.73 8.57
N ALA A 857 64.83 16.36 9.76
CA ALA A 857 64.44 17.28 10.83
C ALA A 857 65.61 17.51 11.81
N LYS A 858 65.89 18.77 12.12
CA LYS A 858 66.76 19.20 13.24
C LYS A 858 65.99 19.13 14.58
N PRO A 859 66.64 18.84 15.72
CA PRO A 859 65.97 18.84 17.02
C PRO A 859 65.87 20.25 17.61
N ALA A 860 64.68 20.60 18.11
CA ALA A 860 64.45 21.79 18.94
C ALA A 860 64.48 21.42 20.43
N ALA A 861 64.98 22.34 21.26
CA ALA A 861 65.21 22.20 22.70
C ALA A 861 63.92 22.11 23.55
N PRO A 862 63.97 21.57 24.79
CA PRO A 862 62.78 21.35 25.62
C PRO A 862 62.35 22.62 26.36
N LYS A 863 61.03 22.86 26.40
CA LYS A 863 60.38 23.83 27.31
C LYS A 863 59.81 23.11 28.53
N GLU A 864 59.82 23.84 29.64
CA GLU A 864 59.47 23.46 31.01
C GLU A 864 58.09 22.78 31.17
N SER A 865 58.04 21.81 32.09
CA SER A 865 56.86 21.08 32.54
C SER A 865 56.06 21.88 33.58
N GLU A 866 54.79 22.17 33.29
CA GLU A 866 53.81 22.51 34.32
C GLU A 866 53.22 21.22 34.93
N ALA A 867 53.15 21.21 36.26
CA ALA A 867 52.67 20.10 37.07
C ALA A 867 51.14 19.99 37.01
N ILE A 868 50.62 18.82 36.58
CA ILE A 868 49.20 18.48 36.66
C ILE A 868 48.94 17.74 37.98
N VAL A 869 48.11 18.34 38.82
CA VAL A 869 47.60 17.76 40.06
C VAL A 869 46.48 16.76 39.75
N SER A 870 46.63 15.54 40.25
CA SER A 870 45.63 14.46 40.17
C SER A 870 44.62 14.57 41.32
N PRO A 871 43.31 14.37 41.08
CA PRO A 871 42.38 14.01 42.14
C PRO A 871 41.78 12.62 41.88
N LEU A 872 42.37 11.59 42.51
CA LEU A 872 41.67 10.36 42.86
C LEU A 872 41.24 10.50 44.31
N HIS A 873 39.92 10.45 44.58
CA HIS A 873 39.26 9.78 45.71
C HIS A 873 37.75 10.10 45.69
N GLY A 874 36.94 9.15 45.22
CA GLY A 874 35.49 9.15 45.34
C GLY A 874 34.95 7.73 45.41
N LYS A 875 34.34 7.37 46.54
CA LYS A 875 33.69 6.07 46.84
C LYS A 875 32.46 5.81 45.95
N PRO A 876 31.99 4.55 45.83
CA PRO A 876 31.01 4.16 44.82
C PRO A 876 29.58 4.55 45.24
N ALA A 877 28.81 5.11 44.30
CA ALA A 877 27.37 5.28 44.42
C ALA A 877 26.64 4.24 43.54
N LYS A 878 25.53 3.74 44.08
CA LYS A 878 24.69 2.65 43.58
C LYS A 878 24.14 2.93 42.17
N ALA A 879 24.06 1.85 41.39
CA ALA A 879 23.30 1.78 40.16
C ALA A 879 21.80 1.74 40.49
N ASP A 880 21.05 2.66 39.88
CA ASP A 880 19.63 2.47 39.56
C ASP A 880 19.53 2.47 38.03
N ASP A 881 19.05 1.35 37.50
CA ASP A 881 18.59 1.15 36.13
C ASP A 881 17.35 2.03 35.88
N GLU A 882 17.32 2.76 34.76
CA GLU A 882 16.10 3.09 34.02
C GLU A 882 16.46 3.92 32.79
N TRP A 883 16.54 3.32 31.60
CA TRP A 883 16.25 3.93 30.29
C TRP A 883 15.97 2.82 29.26
N GLU A 884 14.68 2.46 29.11
CA GLU A 884 14.12 1.95 27.85
C GLU A 884 13.40 3.12 27.13
N ASP A 885 13.37 3.04 25.80
CA ASP A 885 12.75 3.93 24.81
C ASP A 885 13.48 5.23 24.40
N PHE A 886 14.34 5.13 23.38
CA PHE A 886 14.14 5.83 22.09
C PHE A 886 14.94 5.20 20.93
#